data_AF-A0A813BBZ7-F1
#
_entry.id   AF-A0A813BBZ7-F1
#
_cell.length_a   1.000
_cell.length_b   1.000
_cell.length_c   1.000
_cell.angle_alpha   90.00
_cell.angle_beta   90.00
_cell.angle_gamma   90.00
#
_symmetry.space_group_name_H-M   'P 1'
#
loop_
_entity.id
_entity.type
_entity.pdbx_description
1 polymer ?
#
loop_
_entity_poly.entity_id
_entity_poly.type
_entity_poly.pdbx_seq_one_letter_code
_entity_poly.pdbx_strand_id
1 'polypeptide(L)'
;MPSMKGPDACRTCRRSFSTTLNPCVADPQPDNLLKRRAAGAAQCKPCFNFMMGEDPYRNMSTEERYAVCESEEDHKNFMGKLNNWEEARRKGERRARGTGSGRATCEAVDESALETRQVMGYLWPVSLLKSHNKPVPKKLQSIPHMGRQVKGAILSEFVVGAIEVATQSAKKARKTTCVMDDTSDHDDPSAAFASMQKSIAISSVASSAEGQDIQLLKSKTKGNTDSDDEMAAILWGDSTIGHAKATKDSDSDEDKPKNPKSKRNRTRGRDSTPTTYSGGIGGTSDQSIPGGDLSSSSVTPNILGGSSNTNPAFSSLSTLLPLPLPPKSSKKRGNEVRELERSEQVCLQAEHFKAALQDPSTKLELSKVLKLKEKIQQRLTDEFTSSYMDAVRTQGPECRAARVWDNLKDSSRLAELACDFIEALADQEATPDTLSSRARSLEEQASIKLPRSITSAICRRSAEELTQAGDFDKVIAFLDPAAKRDFPNGIAAVMPAEDPSNPSTPASVPDDVREFQVTCLVACLTQLCMTPIPPVPKDGTEDEKLGQKRQEVLNGTIGKLNDFFKVWQSSSLCSQFSEAKHFIVDEMAKLASLVTAALNTTPAFMEAAACEQLEATRTGLLKAKAGVFYTAIAMSPIGGEVSARVSQRVQQNRADVILSMDLDSAFEIAQGLKSLNPESLLKTKDGEVEVVVPHQHKIVDMVSKFVCFKEKASKDLQNRSVDPLTFIEGKIMALSSSLEMLITQRYTSKFNECMSPLMAAMMKGALGEDSHKLYDMVVSMATYLPLGKLPLSKILGKASAEALERRLAVVTTYMGLLKNGFAFIVKMLTKDFNEDLLSQPVVTEFYTKLQDKEARSLLATTAPFLETSFKAMLDAMQACLTTWLGQVGSTFVKFLNKLAEPDVIVDTVRATLREDVLGAFDVKAVNTEEAELDWFFAFSNYIKYMGTQQVLLPGEGVESKHVHAAYICVAGALLRIAKYVMVILSQEKVCHDAKVLLFKEMLHAFMSAAKGSSPEWETKMSRLIGCQHVFEKLAQVTGLFDDMFEQACSITGGMDSVTAFYKALQKITAAAASEFVAAIGADVASLQDAVNTLYKDLIAKNDLDKIFKSDVLDKQSMLALCTDPNMQGLVLSCAKADRFLLEVGGMLPRMKNLKVPQWMSESSAKLISALQDDVQKFQAMDGSVDKDKQACKVSMATVRYVNGSMTLSQALSRDLQPGETRIGLVGRCQNILAKKGIAVEPMLLKKVSAMKGGK
;
A
#
# COMPACT_ATOMS: atom_id res chain seq x y z
N MET A 1 -2.33 -64.47 4.62
CA MET A 1 -1.26 -64.28 5.63
C MET A 1 -1.87 -63.68 6.90
N PRO A 2 -1.26 -63.84 8.09
CA PRO A 2 -1.73 -63.19 9.31
C PRO A 2 -1.65 -61.66 9.23
N SER A 3 -2.61 -60.95 9.83
CA SER A 3 -2.62 -59.49 9.89
C SER A 3 -1.49 -58.96 10.79
N MET A 4 -0.41 -58.44 10.20
CA MET A 4 0.64 -57.70 10.92
C MET A 4 0.16 -56.32 11.39
N LYS A 5 -0.74 -56.32 12.39
CA LYS A 5 -1.16 -55.15 13.17
C LYS A 5 -0.54 -55.19 14.58
N GLY A 6 0.71 -55.66 14.68
CA GLY A 6 1.50 -55.52 15.90
C GLY A 6 1.80 -54.04 16.20
N PRO A 7 1.90 -53.62 17.47
CA PRO A 7 2.12 -52.22 17.84
C PRO A 7 3.50 -51.66 17.42
N ASP A 8 4.37 -52.52 16.89
CA ASP A 8 5.75 -52.20 16.51
C ASP A 8 6.04 -52.13 15.00
N ALA A 9 5.00 -51.98 14.17
CA ALA A 9 5.15 -51.64 12.76
C ALA A 9 4.56 -50.26 12.43
N CYS A 10 5.11 -49.60 11.40
CA CYS A 10 4.55 -48.37 10.85
C CYS A 10 3.25 -48.67 10.08
N ARG A 11 2.10 -48.13 10.50
CA ARG A 11 0.80 -48.34 9.83
C ARG A 11 0.78 -47.88 8.38
N THR A 12 1.68 -46.96 7.97
CA THR A 12 1.75 -46.47 6.59
C THR A 12 2.58 -47.38 5.68
N CYS A 13 3.87 -47.60 5.96
CA CYS A 13 4.78 -48.39 5.10
C CYS A 13 4.94 -49.87 5.51
N ARG A 14 4.22 -50.32 6.54
CA ARG A 14 4.22 -51.68 7.12
C ARG A 14 5.59 -52.18 7.66
N ARG A 15 6.68 -51.41 7.52
CA ARG A 15 8.03 -51.70 8.05
C ARG A 15 8.06 -51.65 9.60
N SER A 16 8.83 -52.55 10.22
CA SER A 16 9.01 -52.66 11.68
C SER A 16 9.88 -51.54 12.27
N PHE A 17 9.58 -51.06 13.47
CA PHE A 17 10.40 -50.09 14.19
C PHE A 17 11.61 -50.73 14.90
N SER A 18 11.55 -52.00 15.29
CA SER A 18 12.63 -52.72 15.99
C SER A 18 13.65 -53.40 15.09
N THR A 19 13.32 -53.65 13.81
CA THR A 19 14.22 -54.40 12.89
C THR A 19 14.55 -53.70 11.58
N THR A 20 13.89 -52.59 11.24
CA THR A 20 14.21 -51.84 10.01
C THR A 20 15.27 -50.77 10.31
N LEU A 21 16.41 -50.81 9.62
CA LEU A 21 17.38 -49.72 9.64
C LEU A 21 16.80 -48.42 9.06
N ASN A 22 17.26 -47.26 9.54
CA ASN A 22 16.75 -45.95 9.15
C ASN A 22 17.12 -45.62 7.68
N PRO A 23 16.15 -45.63 6.75
CA PRO A 23 16.43 -45.63 5.30
C PRO A 23 16.90 -44.28 4.76
N CYS A 24 16.78 -43.21 5.55
CA CYS A 24 17.17 -41.84 5.21
C CYS A 24 18.63 -41.51 5.60
N VAL A 25 19.43 -42.50 5.96
CA VAL A 25 20.85 -42.39 6.30
C VAL A 25 21.65 -43.17 5.24
N ALA A 26 22.86 -42.70 4.90
CA ALA A 26 23.77 -43.39 3.99
C ALA A 26 24.10 -44.80 4.50
N ASP A 27 24.78 -44.85 5.64
CA ASP A 27 25.24 -46.07 6.29
C ASP A 27 24.61 -46.18 7.70
N PRO A 28 23.34 -46.64 7.81
CA PRO A 28 22.68 -46.77 9.09
C PRO A 28 23.29 -47.91 9.92
N GLN A 29 23.97 -47.54 11.00
CA GLN A 29 24.48 -48.47 12.02
C GLN A 29 23.34 -49.30 12.66
N PRO A 30 23.62 -50.47 13.26
CA PRO A 30 22.59 -51.39 13.77
C PRO A 30 21.62 -50.82 14.81
N ASP A 31 22.04 -49.78 15.55
CA ASP A 31 21.23 -49.04 16.53
C ASP A 31 20.34 -47.96 15.87
N ASN A 32 20.69 -47.53 14.66
CA ASN A 32 20.02 -46.47 13.91
C ASN A 32 18.77 -47.01 13.20
N LEU A 33 17.86 -47.55 13.99
CA LEU A 33 16.59 -48.12 13.55
C LEU A 33 15.57 -47.04 13.13
N LEU A 34 14.53 -47.48 12.42
CA LEU A 34 13.44 -46.66 11.90
C LEU A 34 12.72 -45.91 13.02
N LYS A 35 12.86 -44.58 13.08
CA LYS A 35 12.36 -43.79 14.21
C LYS A 35 10.87 -43.43 14.04
N ARG A 36 10.07 -43.62 15.10
CA ARG A 36 8.67 -43.17 15.20
C ARG A 36 8.58 -41.64 15.11
N ARG A 37 7.44 -41.11 14.65
CA ARG A 37 7.18 -39.66 14.58
C ARG A 37 7.18 -39.00 15.97
N ALA A 38 6.62 -39.68 16.97
CA ALA A 38 6.57 -39.32 18.38
C ALA A 38 6.44 -40.60 19.23
N ALA A 39 6.61 -40.50 20.55
CA ALA A 39 6.31 -41.61 21.45
C ALA A 39 4.83 -42.03 21.29
N GLY A 40 4.57 -43.34 21.21
CA GLY A 40 3.23 -43.89 20.95
C GLY A 40 2.72 -43.75 19.50
N ALA A 41 3.42 -43.05 18.60
CA ALA A 41 2.96 -42.92 17.21
C ALA A 41 3.11 -44.22 16.42
N ALA A 42 2.05 -44.62 15.71
CA ALA A 42 2.03 -45.75 14.79
C ALA A 42 2.58 -45.41 13.38
N GLN A 43 3.38 -44.34 13.25
CA GLN A 43 3.89 -43.83 11.97
C GLN A 43 5.36 -43.45 12.08
N CYS A 44 6.17 -43.84 11.09
CA CYS A 44 7.60 -43.52 11.04
C CYS A 44 7.87 -42.10 10.53
N LYS A 45 9.01 -41.55 10.94
CA LYS A 45 9.46 -40.20 10.58
C LYS A 45 9.66 -40.03 9.05
N PRO A 46 10.19 -41.02 8.28
CA PRO A 46 10.22 -40.97 6.82
C PRO A 46 8.83 -40.81 6.19
N CYS A 47 7.87 -41.70 6.49
CA CYS A 47 6.49 -41.63 5.97
C CYS A 47 5.82 -40.29 6.25
N PHE A 48 5.93 -39.79 7.48
CA PHE A 48 5.37 -38.48 7.84
C PHE A 48 5.99 -37.34 7.01
N ASN A 49 7.31 -37.32 6.88
CA ASN A 49 8.01 -36.28 6.10
C ASN A 49 7.67 -36.34 4.60
N PHE A 50 7.54 -37.54 4.05
CA PHE A 50 7.13 -37.79 2.66
C PHE A 50 5.70 -37.30 2.40
N MET A 51 4.71 -37.74 3.19
CA MET A 51 3.30 -37.31 3.05
C MET A 51 3.04 -35.83 3.38
N MET A 52 4.01 -35.12 3.98
CA MET A 52 3.98 -33.67 4.20
C MET A 52 4.82 -32.89 3.18
N GLY A 53 5.42 -33.57 2.20
CA GLY A 53 6.25 -32.99 1.13
C GLY A 53 5.79 -33.32 -0.29
N GLU A 54 4.84 -34.24 -0.46
CA GLU A 54 4.18 -34.57 -1.73
C GLU A 54 2.72 -34.08 -1.70
N ASP A 55 2.33 -33.24 -2.65
CA ASP A 55 1.03 -32.55 -2.63
C ASP A 55 -0.24 -33.43 -2.64
N PRO A 56 -0.34 -34.60 -3.33
CA PRO A 56 -1.56 -35.42 -3.25
C PRO A 56 -1.83 -35.93 -1.83
N TYR A 57 -0.79 -36.29 -1.08
CA TYR A 57 -0.95 -36.75 0.32
C TYR A 57 -1.04 -35.59 1.31
N ARG A 58 -0.47 -34.42 0.98
CA ARG A 58 -0.41 -33.25 1.87
C ARG A 58 -1.79 -32.73 2.26
N ASN A 59 -2.74 -32.75 1.33
CA ASN A 59 -4.09 -32.21 1.50
C ASN A 59 -5.11 -33.23 2.03
N MET A 60 -4.83 -34.54 1.92
CA MET A 60 -5.68 -35.61 2.46
C MET A 60 -5.79 -35.56 4.00
N SER A 61 -6.92 -35.97 4.56
CA SER A 61 -7.06 -36.19 6.00
C SER A 61 -6.18 -37.35 6.50
N THR A 62 -6.02 -37.47 7.82
CA THR A 62 -5.26 -38.58 8.41
C THR A 62 -5.92 -39.94 8.15
N GLU A 63 -7.25 -39.98 8.05
CA GLU A 63 -8.02 -41.20 7.77
C GLU A 63 -7.90 -41.59 6.29
N GLU A 64 -8.04 -40.64 5.36
CA GLU A 64 -7.79 -40.87 3.92
C GLU A 64 -6.37 -41.40 3.65
N ARG A 65 -5.34 -40.81 4.28
CA ARG A 65 -3.95 -41.28 4.13
C ARG A 65 -3.75 -42.72 4.60
N TYR A 66 -4.53 -43.20 5.58
CA TYR A 66 -4.48 -44.61 5.99
C TYR A 66 -5.30 -45.51 5.05
N ALA A 67 -6.46 -45.07 4.57
CA ALA A 67 -7.26 -45.82 3.59
C ALA A 67 -6.46 -46.08 2.28
N VAL A 68 -5.78 -45.05 1.77
CA VAL A 68 -4.87 -45.13 0.61
C VAL A 68 -3.66 -46.05 0.86
N CYS A 69 -3.33 -46.36 2.13
CA CYS A 69 -2.29 -47.33 2.47
C CYS A 69 -2.84 -48.72 2.87
N GLU A 70 -4.16 -48.91 2.89
CA GLU A 70 -4.82 -50.18 3.19
C GLU A 70 -5.10 -50.97 1.89
N SER A 71 -5.43 -50.28 0.78
CA SER A 71 -5.37 -50.82 -0.60
C SER A 71 -3.96 -51.32 -0.95
N GLU A 72 -3.84 -52.51 -1.56
CA GLU A 72 -2.52 -53.09 -1.90
C GLU A 72 -1.84 -52.39 -3.10
N GLU A 73 -2.62 -51.98 -4.10
CA GLU A 73 -2.11 -51.32 -5.31
C GLU A 73 -1.64 -49.89 -5.01
N ASP A 74 -2.44 -49.14 -4.24
CA ASP A 74 -2.06 -47.80 -3.77
C ASP A 74 -0.89 -47.87 -2.78
N HIS A 75 -0.85 -48.86 -1.88
CA HIS A 75 0.30 -49.08 -1.01
C HIS A 75 1.57 -49.41 -1.80
N LYS A 76 1.48 -50.16 -2.91
CA LYS A 76 2.61 -50.43 -3.81
C LYS A 76 3.10 -49.15 -4.51
N ASN A 77 2.18 -48.31 -4.99
CA ASN A 77 2.46 -47.00 -5.60
C ASN A 77 3.11 -46.03 -4.60
N PHE A 78 2.54 -45.94 -3.38
CA PHE A 78 3.07 -45.20 -2.24
C PHE A 78 4.50 -45.64 -1.88
N MET A 79 4.73 -46.95 -1.77
CA MET A 79 6.05 -47.51 -1.43
C MET A 79 7.10 -47.23 -2.50
N GLY A 80 6.74 -47.27 -3.79
CA GLY A 80 7.65 -46.86 -4.88
C GLY A 80 8.10 -45.41 -4.75
N LYS A 81 7.15 -44.48 -4.57
CA LYS A 81 7.45 -43.06 -4.40
C LYS A 81 8.22 -42.76 -3.09
N LEU A 82 7.88 -43.46 -2.00
CA LEU A 82 8.60 -43.36 -0.73
C LEU A 82 10.05 -43.83 -0.86
N ASN A 83 10.30 -44.97 -1.52
CA ASN A 83 11.66 -45.49 -1.74
C ASN A 83 12.52 -44.46 -2.50
N ASN A 84 12.00 -43.89 -3.59
CA ASN A 84 12.71 -42.86 -4.37
C ASN A 84 13.04 -41.61 -3.53
N TRP A 85 12.11 -41.19 -2.66
CA TRP A 85 12.32 -40.07 -1.73
C TRP A 85 13.35 -40.40 -0.63
N GLU A 86 13.35 -41.64 -0.12
CA GLU A 86 14.34 -42.12 0.84
C GLU A 86 15.74 -42.24 0.23
N GLU A 87 15.85 -42.61 -1.06
CA GLU A 87 17.11 -42.68 -1.79
C GLU A 87 17.69 -41.29 -2.11
N ALA A 88 16.89 -40.35 -2.61
CA ALA A 88 17.31 -38.96 -2.78
C ALA A 88 17.83 -38.37 -1.46
N ARG A 89 17.12 -38.65 -0.35
CA ARG A 89 17.58 -38.29 1.01
C ARG A 89 18.91 -38.95 1.39
N ARG A 90 19.15 -40.19 0.97
CA ARG A 90 20.40 -40.93 1.20
C ARG A 90 21.58 -40.31 0.44
N LYS A 91 21.35 -39.85 -0.79
CA LYS A 91 22.30 -39.13 -1.66
C LYS A 91 22.58 -37.68 -1.21
N GLY A 92 21.98 -37.22 -0.11
CA GLY A 92 22.12 -35.85 0.38
C GLY A 92 21.23 -34.82 -0.34
N GLU A 93 20.44 -35.25 -1.33
CA GLU A 93 19.57 -34.39 -2.15
C GLU A 93 18.42 -33.81 -1.31
N ARG A 94 18.68 -32.67 -0.68
CA ARG A 94 17.65 -31.86 -0.06
C ARG A 94 16.82 -31.19 -1.15
N ARG A 95 15.69 -31.80 -1.56
CA ARG A 95 14.64 -31.08 -2.32
C ARG A 95 14.39 -29.72 -1.65
N ALA A 96 14.64 -28.64 -2.40
CA ALA A 96 14.41 -27.28 -1.94
C ALA A 96 12.92 -27.12 -1.58
N ARG A 97 12.64 -26.57 -0.38
CA ARG A 97 11.28 -26.57 0.16
C ARG A 97 10.50 -25.35 -0.35
N GLY A 98 10.14 -25.42 -1.63
CA GLY A 98 9.57 -24.32 -2.40
C GLY A 98 10.69 -23.51 -3.08
N THR A 99 10.83 -23.66 -4.39
CA THR A 99 11.74 -22.88 -5.23
C THR A 99 11.17 -21.49 -5.53
N GLY A 100 11.04 -20.67 -4.49
CA GLY A 100 11.37 -19.25 -4.64
C GLY A 100 12.89 -19.14 -4.58
N SER A 101 13.51 -18.51 -5.58
CA SER A 101 14.99 -18.45 -5.64
C SER A 101 15.55 -17.69 -4.42
N GLY A 102 16.49 -18.32 -3.71
CA GLY A 102 16.96 -17.86 -2.40
C GLY A 102 18.28 -18.52 -2.02
N ARG A 103 19.34 -18.21 -2.78
CA ARG A 103 20.73 -18.57 -2.46
C ARG A 103 21.08 -17.90 -1.12
N ALA A 104 21.56 -18.68 -0.14
CA ALA A 104 21.99 -18.11 1.13
C ALA A 104 23.26 -17.27 0.92
N THR A 105 23.22 -16.02 1.37
CA THR A 105 24.34 -15.07 1.38
C THR A 105 24.35 -14.38 2.74
N CYS A 106 25.53 -14.12 3.31
CA CYS A 106 25.63 -13.35 4.56
C CYS A 106 25.25 -11.88 4.32
N GLU A 107 24.25 -11.36 5.05
CA GLU A 107 23.78 -9.97 4.93
C GLU A 107 24.42 -9.10 6.03
N ALA A 108 25.04 -7.98 5.63
CA ALA A 108 25.29 -6.84 6.52
C ALA A 108 24.06 -5.93 6.52
N VAL A 109 23.71 -5.34 7.67
CA VAL A 109 22.38 -4.74 7.89
C VAL A 109 22.48 -3.28 8.33
N ASP A 110 21.98 -2.38 7.49
CA ASP A 110 21.49 -1.05 7.89
C ASP A 110 19.95 -1.10 7.94
N GLU A 111 19.35 -0.71 9.07
CA GLU A 111 17.90 -0.68 9.23
C GLU A 111 17.33 0.73 9.18
N SER A 112 16.29 0.93 8.35
CA SER A 112 15.33 2.01 8.53
C SER A 112 13.94 1.41 8.76
N ALA A 113 13.35 1.69 9.92
CA ALA A 113 12.09 1.11 10.35
C ALA A 113 10.97 2.16 10.30
N LEU A 114 9.84 1.83 9.66
CA LEU A 114 8.66 2.69 9.66
C LEU A 114 7.74 2.26 10.81
N GLU A 115 7.85 2.97 11.92
CA GLU A 115 7.03 2.74 13.12
C GLU A 115 5.66 3.40 13.02
N THR A 116 4.60 2.59 12.98
CA THR A 116 3.23 3.07 13.17
C THR A 116 2.83 2.95 14.65
N ARG A 117 2.70 4.09 15.33
CA ARG A 117 2.29 4.19 16.74
C ARG A 117 0.76 4.26 16.84
N GLN A 118 0.11 3.18 17.24
CA GLN A 118 -1.32 3.18 17.56
C GLN A 118 -1.52 3.51 19.05
N VAL A 119 -2.16 4.63 19.36
CA VAL A 119 -2.50 5.00 20.73
C VAL A 119 -3.62 4.08 21.24
N MET A 120 -3.36 3.36 22.33
CA MET A 120 -4.29 2.46 23.01
C MET A 120 -5.08 3.17 24.11
N GLY A 121 -4.65 4.37 24.50
CA GLY A 121 -5.27 5.25 25.49
C GLY A 121 -4.23 5.90 26.40
N TYR A 122 -4.68 6.54 27.47
CA TYR A 122 -3.83 7.20 28.47
C TYR A 122 -3.96 6.46 29.80
N LEU A 123 -2.85 5.97 30.35
CA LEU A 123 -2.78 5.43 31.71
C LEU A 123 -2.86 6.60 32.70
N TRP A 124 -3.97 6.70 33.43
CA TRP A 124 -4.12 7.62 34.55
C TRP A 124 -3.57 6.94 35.80
N PRO A 125 -2.49 7.47 36.43
CA PRO A 125 -1.99 6.93 37.69
C PRO A 125 -3.04 7.00 38.81
N VAL A 126 -2.92 6.16 39.84
CA VAL A 126 -3.88 6.15 40.98
C VAL A 126 -3.98 7.52 41.69
N SER A 127 -2.93 8.34 41.67
CA SER A 127 -2.96 9.73 42.15
C SER A 127 -3.86 10.62 41.28
N LEU A 128 -3.76 10.51 39.96
CA LEU A 128 -4.54 11.30 39.00
C LEU A 128 -6.02 10.88 38.96
N LEU A 129 -6.30 9.58 39.04
CA LEU A 129 -7.67 9.08 39.19
C LEU A 129 -8.34 9.69 40.43
N LYS A 130 -7.60 9.80 41.54
CA LYS A 130 -8.08 10.44 42.78
C LYS A 130 -8.27 11.95 42.63
N SER A 131 -7.31 12.69 42.07
CA SER A 131 -7.42 14.16 41.94
C SER A 131 -8.57 14.61 41.02
N HIS A 132 -8.98 13.76 40.08
CA HIS A 132 -10.11 14.00 39.18
C HIS A 132 -11.39 13.22 39.54
N ASN A 133 -11.48 12.66 40.75
CA ASN A 133 -12.64 11.91 41.26
C ASN A 133 -13.12 10.75 40.35
N LYS A 134 -12.24 10.17 39.53
CA LYS A 134 -12.55 8.99 38.70
C LYS A 134 -12.44 7.71 39.56
N PRO A 135 -13.35 6.73 39.43
CA PRO A 135 -13.33 5.53 40.25
C PRO A 135 -12.11 4.65 39.93
N VAL A 136 -11.32 4.31 40.95
CA VAL A 136 -10.12 3.46 40.82
C VAL A 136 -10.53 2.00 40.56
N PRO A 137 -10.20 1.39 39.40
CA PRO A 137 -10.64 0.03 39.08
C PRO A 137 -9.96 -1.05 39.94
N LYS A 138 -10.68 -2.16 40.21
CA LYS A 138 -10.16 -3.30 40.99
C LYS A 138 -8.99 -4.05 40.32
N LYS A 139 -8.77 -3.85 39.02
CA LYS A 139 -7.58 -4.29 38.30
C LYS A 139 -6.89 -3.04 37.74
N LEU A 140 -5.67 -2.78 38.20
CA LEU A 140 -4.81 -1.71 37.68
C LEU A 140 -3.79 -2.32 36.73
N GLN A 141 -3.51 -1.62 35.63
CA GLN A 141 -2.40 -1.94 34.75
C GLN A 141 -1.13 -1.31 35.32
N SER A 142 0.00 -2.01 35.19
CA SER A 142 1.33 -1.56 35.61
C SER A 142 2.19 -1.41 34.38
N ILE A 143 2.78 -0.23 34.18
CA ILE A 143 3.59 0.09 33.01
C ILE A 143 4.93 0.70 33.47
N PRO A 144 6.08 0.24 32.94
CA PRO A 144 7.36 0.90 33.19
C PRO A 144 7.38 2.26 32.46
N HIS A 145 7.56 3.34 33.22
CA HIS A 145 7.69 4.70 32.70
C HIS A 145 8.78 5.44 33.49
N MET A 146 9.74 6.05 32.78
CA MET A 146 10.91 6.73 33.38
C MET A 146 11.61 5.88 34.47
N GLY A 147 11.86 4.61 34.16
CA GLY A 147 12.54 3.65 35.06
C GLY A 147 11.71 3.18 36.26
N ARG A 148 10.42 3.58 36.38
CA ARG A 148 9.55 3.20 37.51
C ARG A 148 8.29 2.49 37.04
N GLN A 149 7.81 1.51 37.81
CA GLN A 149 6.53 0.83 37.56
C GLN A 149 5.36 1.70 38.04
N VAL A 150 4.66 2.33 37.11
CA VAL A 150 3.48 3.17 37.40
C VAL A 150 2.22 2.34 37.27
N LYS A 151 1.39 2.35 38.33
CA LYS A 151 0.09 1.65 38.36
C LYS A 151 -1.07 2.63 38.14
N GLY A 152 -2.00 2.27 37.28
CA GLY A 152 -3.12 3.12 36.88
C GLY A 152 -4.20 2.36 36.11
N ALA A 153 -5.08 3.12 35.46
CA ALA A 153 -6.09 2.60 34.53
C ALA A 153 -5.95 3.30 33.18
N ILE A 154 -6.01 2.56 32.08
CA ILE A 154 -6.03 3.16 30.74
C ILE A 154 -7.45 3.67 30.46
N LEU A 155 -7.56 4.95 30.12
CA LEU A 155 -8.77 5.65 29.70
C LEU A 155 -8.55 6.29 28.32
N SER A 156 -9.62 6.54 27.56
CA SER A 156 -9.55 7.24 26.26
C SER A 156 -9.41 8.77 26.39
N GLU A 157 -9.54 9.31 27.60
CA GLU A 157 -9.55 10.73 27.92
C GLU A 157 -8.13 11.21 28.29
N PHE A 158 -7.63 12.27 27.64
CA PHE A 158 -6.34 12.88 27.98
C PHE A 158 -6.50 13.95 29.06
N VAL A 159 -5.61 13.92 30.06
CA VAL A 159 -5.47 14.95 31.11
C VAL A 159 -3.98 15.12 31.43
N VAL A 160 -3.58 16.35 31.79
CA VAL A 160 -2.20 16.68 32.20
C VAL A 160 -1.76 15.76 33.35
N GLY A 161 -0.70 14.98 33.13
CA GLY A 161 -0.20 13.98 34.09
C GLY A 161 -0.64 12.54 33.81
N ALA A 162 -1.50 12.29 32.82
CA ALA A 162 -1.75 10.95 32.29
C ALA A 162 -0.61 10.52 31.33
N ILE A 163 -0.26 9.24 31.35
CA ILE A 163 0.84 8.68 30.55
C ILE A 163 0.24 8.04 29.30
N GLU A 164 0.59 8.51 28.09
CA GLU A 164 0.13 7.87 26.86
C GLU A 164 0.66 6.43 26.75
N VAL A 165 -0.25 5.49 26.42
CA VAL A 165 0.06 4.10 26.13
C VAL A 165 -0.22 3.85 24.67
N ALA A 166 0.79 3.45 23.92
CA ALA A 166 0.69 3.13 22.51
C ALA A 166 1.35 1.78 22.20
N THR A 167 0.80 1.07 21.22
CA THR A 167 1.43 -0.09 20.59
C THR A 167 2.10 0.36 19.30
N GLN A 168 3.41 0.15 19.18
CA GLN A 168 4.12 0.31 17.92
C GLN A 168 3.98 -0.96 17.07
N SER A 169 3.59 -0.79 15.80
CA SER A 169 3.74 -1.79 14.76
C SER A 169 4.74 -1.28 13.74
N ALA A 170 5.87 -1.98 13.59
CA ALA A 170 6.90 -1.64 12.62
C ALA A 170 6.76 -2.53 11.38
N LYS A 171 6.48 -1.93 10.22
CA LYS A 171 6.66 -2.60 8.93
C LYS A 171 8.02 -2.22 8.37
N LYS A 172 8.95 -3.19 8.34
CA LYS A 172 10.28 -3.02 7.76
C LYS A 172 10.22 -3.19 6.24
N ALA A 173 10.77 -2.25 5.49
CA ALA A 173 11.11 -2.44 4.08
C ALA A 173 12.51 -3.07 3.99
N ARG A 174 12.69 -4.11 3.16
CA ARG A 174 13.97 -4.80 2.99
C ARG A 174 14.57 -4.44 1.63
N LYS A 175 15.70 -3.73 1.61
CA LYS A 175 16.51 -3.52 0.41
C LYS A 175 17.74 -4.42 0.47
N THR A 176 17.65 -5.60 -0.14
CA THR A 176 18.78 -6.54 -0.23
C THR A 176 19.75 -6.10 -1.31
N THR A 177 21.05 -6.08 -0.98
CA THR A 177 22.14 -5.90 -1.95
C THR A 177 23.05 -7.13 -1.86
N CYS A 178 23.07 -7.95 -2.91
CA CYS A 178 23.82 -9.21 -2.88
C CYS A 178 25.32 -8.99 -3.10
N VAL A 179 26.13 -9.58 -2.23
CA VAL A 179 27.52 -9.94 -2.53
C VAL A 179 27.54 -11.44 -2.83
N MET A 180 28.32 -11.88 -3.81
CA MET A 180 28.44 -13.30 -4.17
C MET A 180 29.59 -13.94 -3.40
N ASP A 181 29.35 -15.08 -2.77
CA ASP A 181 30.39 -15.85 -2.07
C ASP A 181 31.43 -16.39 -3.05
N ASP A 182 32.70 -16.16 -2.76
CA ASP A 182 33.85 -16.74 -3.44
C ASP A 182 34.12 -18.16 -2.91
N THR A 183 34.68 -19.03 -3.76
CA THR A 183 34.83 -20.45 -3.47
C THR A 183 36.25 -20.79 -2.99
N SER A 184 36.45 -20.76 -1.67
CA SER A 184 37.66 -21.26 -1.02
C SER A 184 37.32 -21.98 0.28
N ASP A 185 37.64 -23.27 0.37
CA ASP A 185 37.54 -24.02 1.62
C ASP A 185 38.55 -23.50 2.64
N HIS A 186 38.09 -22.83 3.70
CA HIS A 186 38.65 -22.96 5.05
C HIS A 186 37.76 -22.30 6.14
N ASP A 187 37.70 -23.00 7.28
CA ASP A 187 37.32 -22.55 8.63
C ASP A 187 35.86 -22.14 8.93
N ASP A 188 35.52 -22.22 10.22
CA ASP A 188 34.15 -22.27 10.75
C ASP A 188 33.42 -20.91 10.70
N PRO A 189 32.25 -20.79 10.03
CA PRO A 189 31.42 -19.59 10.03
C PRO A 189 31.06 -19.08 11.43
N SER A 190 30.97 -19.98 12.42
CA SER A 190 30.70 -19.66 13.83
C SER A 190 31.80 -18.77 14.44
N ALA A 191 33.06 -18.98 14.04
CA ALA A 191 34.20 -18.20 14.54
C ALA A 191 34.19 -16.76 13.97
N ALA A 192 33.88 -16.61 12.67
CA ALA A 192 33.72 -15.30 12.05
C ALA A 192 32.55 -14.51 12.69
N PHE A 193 31.42 -15.17 12.93
CA PHE A 193 30.25 -14.57 13.57
C PHE A 193 30.52 -14.13 15.02
N ALA A 194 31.21 -14.96 15.80
CA ALA A 194 31.63 -14.65 17.17
C ALA A 194 32.70 -13.53 17.24
N SER A 195 33.47 -13.33 16.17
CA SER A 195 34.41 -12.21 16.03
C SER A 195 33.67 -10.90 15.81
N MET A 196 32.73 -10.85 14.85
CA MET A 196 31.91 -9.66 14.59
C MET A 196 31.04 -9.26 15.79
N GLN A 197 30.47 -10.20 16.53
CA GLN A 197 29.71 -9.89 17.74
C GLN A 197 30.54 -9.19 18.83
N LYS A 198 31.87 -9.38 18.86
CA LYS A 198 32.76 -8.71 19.82
C LYS A 198 33.15 -7.29 19.41
N SER A 199 33.10 -6.94 18.13
CA SER A 199 33.52 -5.61 17.64
C SER A 199 32.43 -4.54 17.69
N ILE A 200 31.15 -4.91 17.87
CA ILE A 200 29.99 -4.01 17.80
C ILE A 200 29.42 -3.67 19.21
N ALA A 201 29.97 -4.26 20.27
CA ALA A 201 29.44 -4.15 21.63
C ALA A 201 29.84 -2.85 22.37
N ILE A 202 29.21 -1.72 22.04
CA ILE A 202 29.16 -0.57 22.95
C ILE A 202 28.07 -0.80 24.01
N SER A 203 28.48 -0.71 25.27
CA SER A 203 27.78 -1.21 26.45
C SER A 203 26.38 -0.62 26.72
N SER A 204 25.42 -1.48 27.03
CA SER A 204 24.32 -1.18 27.97
C SER A 204 23.97 -2.42 28.81
N VAL A 205 23.34 -2.22 29.97
CA VAL A 205 23.34 -3.20 31.09
C VAL A 205 22.31 -4.31 30.92
N ALA A 206 22.69 -5.54 31.29
CA ALA A 206 21.84 -6.72 31.20
C ALA A 206 20.78 -6.83 32.32
N SER A 207 19.63 -7.43 31.99
CA SER A 207 18.73 -8.10 32.93
C SER A 207 17.95 -9.21 32.20
N SER A 208 17.46 -10.21 32.94
CA SER A 208 16.96 -11.48 32.40
C SER A 208 15.53 -11.79 32.84
N ALA A 209 14.74 -12.46 31.99
CA ALA A 209 13.85 -13.58 32.35
C ALA A 209 13.01 -14.11 31.16
N GLU A 210 12.66 -15.38 31.30
CA GLU A 210 11.71 -16.27 30.63
C GLU A 210 10.49 -15.65 29.89
N GLY A 211 10.00 -16.34 28.85
CA GLY A 211 8.83 -15.95 28.04
C GLY A 211 7.67 -16.97 28.07
N GLN A 212 6.57 -16.66 27.37
CA GLN A 212 5.42 -17.55 27.13
C GLN A 212 4.79 -17.32 25.75
N ASP A 213 4.46 -18.41 25.04
CA ASP A 213 3.73 -18.40 23.77
C ASP A 213 2.21 -18.26 23.94
N ILE A 214 1.55 -17.58 23.00
CA ILE A 214 0.09 -17.47 22.92
C ILE A 214 -0.43 -18.32 21.76
N GLN A 215 -1.23 -19.35 22.06
CA GLN A 215 -1.87 -20.18 21.05
C GLN A 215 -3.19 -19.58 20.54
N LEU A 216 -3.42 -19.66 19.22
CA LEU A 216 -4.70 -19.33 18.57
C LEU A 216 -5.35 -20.61 17.99
N LEU A 217 -6.63 -20.79 18.32
CA LEU A 217 -7.43 -21.96 17.94
C LEU A 217 -7.90 -21.89 16.48
N LYS A 218 -7.99 -23.04 15.81
CA LYS A 218 -8.56 -23.18 14.46
C LYS A 218 -9.89 -23.93 14.49
N SER A 219 -10.87 -23.46 13.73
CA SER A 219 -12.15 -24.11 13.48
C SER A 219 -12.06 -25.22 12.42
N LYS A 220 -13.01 -26.16 12.44
CA LYS A 220 -13.17 -27.22 11.42
C LYS A 220 -14.35 -26.91 10.49
N THR A 221 -14.20 -27.19 9.20
CA THR A 221 -15.29 -27.25 8.22
C THR A 221 -15.84 -28.68 8.15
N LYS A 222 -17.11 -28.85 7.72
CA LYS A 222 -17.75 -30.18 7.53
C LYS A 222 -18.39 -30.24 6.14
N GLY A 223 -18.44 -31.44 5.55
CA GLY A 223 -18.88 -31.69 4.18
C GLY A 223 -20.33 -31.27 3.87
N ASN A 224 -20.61 -31.07 2.59
CA ASN A 224 -21.81 -30.43 2.08
C ASN A 224 -22.77 -31.45 1.45
N THR A 225 -23.90 -31.74 2.09
CA THR A 225 -25.08 -32.26 1.41
C THR A 225 -25.81 -31.11 0.71
N ASP A 226 -26.48 -31.40 -0.40
CA ASP A 226 -27.28 -30.37 -1.07
C ASP A 226 -28.45 -29.95 -0.18
N SER A 227 -28.73 -28.65 -0.15
CA SER A 227 -29.59 -28.01 0.85
C SER A 227 -30.90 -27.47 0.29
N ASP A 228 -31.14 -27.62 -1.02
CA ASP A 228 -32.43 -27.37 -1.65
C ASP A 228 -33.41 -28.52 -1.35
N ASP A 229 -32.97 -29.77 -1.48
CA ASP A 229 -33.76 -30.96 -1.13
C ASP A 229 -34.14 -30.99 0.36
N GLU A 230 -33.22 -30.62 1.27
CA GLU A 230 -33.52 -30.55 2.72
C GLU A 230 -34.60 -29.49 3.03
N MET A 231 -34.68 -28.41 2.25
CA MET A 231 -35.74 -27.40 2.37
C MET A 231 -37.08 -27.94 1.83
N ALA A 232 -37.08 -28.64 0.69
CA ALA A 232 -38.27 -29.28 0.14
C ALA A 232 -38.83 -30.37 1.08
N ALA A 233 -37.96 -31.17 1.70
CA ALA A 233 -38.34 -32.19 2.68
C ALA A 233 -39.00 -31.57 3.94
N ILE A 234 -38.50 -30.41 4.41
CA ILE A 234 -39.14 -29.65 5.50
C ILE A 234 -40.52 -29.13 5.10
N LEU A 235 -40.68 -28.71 3.84
CA LEU A 235 -41.91 -28.13 3.27
C LEU A 235 -43.01 -29.13 2.95
N TRP A 236 -42.69 -30.36 2.57
CA TRP A 236 -43.73 -31.33 2.15
C TRP A 236 -43.87 -32.53 3.09
N GLY A 237 -42.87 -32.79 3.95
CA GLY A 237 -42.89 -33.88 4.92
C GLY A 237 -42.87 -35.28 4.31
N ASP A 238 -42.70 -35.38 2.99
CA ASP A 238 -42.82 -36.64 2.26
C ASP A 238 -41.46 -37.34 2.17
N SER A 239 -41.30 -38.41 2.95
CA SER A 239 -40.07 -39.22 3.03
C SER A 239 -40.02 -40.34 1.98
N THR A 240 -40.87 -40.28 0.95
CA THR A 240 -41.03 -41.34 -0.06
C THR A 240 -40.26 -41.12 -1.36
N ILE A 241 -39.72 -39.93 -1.59
CA ILE A 241 -38.92 -39.64 -2.80
C ILE A 241 -37.44 -39.95 -2.51
N GLY A 242 -36.98 -41.13 -2.93
CA GLY A 242 -35.54 -41.40 -3.12
C GLY A 242 -34.84 -42.39 -2.18
N HIS A 243 -35.48 -43.49 -1.76
CA HIS A 243 -34.78 -44.56 -1.04
C HIS A 243 -34.22 -45.66 -1.96
N ALA A 244 -32.91 -45.62 -2.21
CA ALA A 244 -32.11 -46.79 -2.60
C ALA A 244 -31.40 -47.40 -1.37
N LYS A 245 -31.04 -48.70 -1.44
CA LYS A 245 -30.48 -49.52 -0.34
C LYS A 245 -29.03 -49.09 0.02
N ALA A 246 -28.43 -49.44 1.17
CA ALA A 246 -28.69 -50.61 2.02
C ALA A 246 -28.19 -50.51 3.51
N THR A 247 -28.90 -51.22 4.42
CA THR A 247 -28.42 -52.08 5.56
C THR A 247 -27.18 -51.66 6.40
N LYS A 248 -27.32 -51.40 7.72
CA LYS A 248 -27.25 -52.32 8.91
C LYS A 248 -25.81 -52.70 9.35
N ASP A 249 -25.44 -52.97 10.62
CA ASP A 249 -26.19 -53.14 11.90
C ASP A 249 -25.39 -52.67 13.16
N SER A 250 -25.89 -53.01 14.37
CA SER A 250 -25.58 -52.63 15.78
C SER A 250 -24.24 -53.15 16.39
N ASP A 251 -23.83 -53.02 17.67
CA ASP A 251 -24.45 -52.79 19.01
C ASP A 251 -23.54 -51.91 19.96
N SER A 252 -24.06 -51.16 20.95
CA SER A 252 -24.16 -51.40 22.43
C SER A 252 -22.80 -51.53 23.21
N ASP A 253 -22.61 -51.11 24.48
CA ASP A 253 -23.52 -50.81 25.61
C ASP A 253 -23.01 -49.72 26.63
N GLU A 254 -23.66 -49.64 27.81
CA GLU A 254 -23.57 -48.71 28.99
C GLU A 254 -22.16 -48.34 29.57
N ASP A 255 -21.93 -47.38 30.50
CA ASP A 255 -22.67 -46.96 31.73
C ASP A 255 -22.37 -45.49 32.24
N LYS A 256 -22.73 -45.16 33.50
CA LYS A 256 -23.05 -43.83 34.11
C LYS A 256 -22.50 -43.76 35.58
N PRO A 257 -22.90 -42.83 36.50
CA PRO A 257 -23.28 -41.40 36.45
C PRO A 257 -22.64 -40.50 37.59
N LYS A 258 -23.13 -39.24 37.74
CA LYS A 258 -23.06 -38.27 38.91
C LYS A 258 -21.86 -37.27 38.89
N ASN A 259 -21.96 -35.91 38.86
CA ASN A 259 -22.96 -34.89 39.31
C ASN A 259 -23.01 -34.75 40.87
N PRO A 260 -23.28 -33.60 41.56
CA PRO A 260 -23.91 -32.34 41.07
C PRO A 260 -23.66 -30.95 41.79
N LYS A 261 -24.29 -29.86 41.25
CA LYS A 261 -24.89 -28.65 41.95
C LYS A 261 -23.97 -27.58 42.62
N SER A 262 -24.40 -26.34 42.96
CA SER A 262 -25.42 -25.39 42.39
C SER A 262 -25.54 -24.02 43.15
N LYS A 263 -26.24 -23.03 42.55
CA LYS A 263 -26.89 -21.78 43.09
C LYS A 263 -26.06 -20.47 43.04
N ARG A 264 -26.55 -19.24 42.73
CA ARG A 264 -27.86 -18.58 42.35
C ARG A 264 -28.44 -17.60 43.42
N ASN A 265 -29.02 -16.48 42.93
CA ASN A 265 -29.73 -15.34 43.57
C ASN A 265 -28.82 -14.13 43.94
N ARG A 266 -29.13 -12.84 43.70
CA ARG A 266 -30.29 -12.04 43.19
C ARG A 266 -31.31 -11.49 44.22
N THR A 267 -31.23 -10.19 44.55
CA THR A 267 -32.24 -9.38 45.28
C THR A 267 -32.16 -7.88 44.86
N ARG A 268 -33.06 -6.98 45.34
CA ARG A 268 -33.20 -5.58 44.83
C ARG A 268 -33.97 -4.62 45.78
N GLY A 269 -33.42 -3.42 46.05
CA GLY A 269 -34.05 -2.27 46.77
C GLY A 269 -33.00 -1.15 46.98
N ARG A 270 -33.23 0.16 46.80
CA ARG A 270 -34.23 1.11 47.38
C ARG A 270 -33.99 1.39 48.88
N ASP A 271 -34.05 2.62 49.41
CA ASP A 271 -34.27 3.96 48.82
C ASP A 271 -33.80 5.10 49.79
N SER A 272 -33.94 6.36 49.35
CA SER A 272 -34.10 7.61 50.16
C SER A 272 -32.93 8.31 50.90
N THR A 273 -33.06 9.65 50.89
CA THR A 273 -32.24 10.75 51.45
C THR A 273 -32.94 11.38 52.68
N PRO A 274 -32.56 12.53 53.30
CA PRO A 274 -31.32 13.36 53.30
C PRO A 274 -30.86 13.85 54.74
N THR A 275 -30.01 14.90 54.77
CA THR A 275 -30.00 16.06 55.72
C THR A 275 -29.29 16.05 57.10
N THR A 276 -28.07 16.67 57.09
CA THR A 276 -27.56 17.78 57.98
C THR A 276 -27.18 17.66 59.47
N TYR A 277 -26.12 18.45 59.78
CA TYR A 277 -25.86 19.35 60.94
C TYR A 277 -24.74 19.03 61.98
N SER A 278 -23.71 19.90 61.94
CA SER A 278 -22.84 20.45 63.02
C SER A 278 -21.97 19.58 63.97
N GLY A 279 -20.69 20.00 64.07
CA GLY A 279 -19.80 19.84 65.25
C GLY A 279 -18.92 18.57 65.27
N GLY A 280 -17.66 18.59 65.75
CA GLY A 280 -16.79 19.71 66.14
C GLY A 280 -15.58 19.27 67.02
N ILE A 281 -14.59 20.16 67.19
CA ILE A 281 -13.52 20.15 68.24
C ILE A 281 -12.34 19.15 68.11
N GLY A 282 -11.10 19.67 68.20
CA GLY A 282 -9.87 18.97 68.63
C GLY A 282 -9.06 18.18 67.57
N GLY A 283 -7.71 18.11 67.61
CA GLY A 283 -6.74 18.84 68.43
C GLY A 283 -5.27 18.33 68.33
N THR A 284 -4.30 19.24 68.56
CA THR A 284 -2.88 19.04 69.00
C THR A 284 -1.81 18.28 68.15
N SER A 285 -0.63 18.93 68.01
CA SER A 285 0.77 18.39 67.96
C SER A 285 1.27 17.67 66.68
N ASP A 286 2.57 17.51 66.31
CA ASP A 286 3.91 18.08 66.67
C ASP A 286 5.02 17.47 65.73
N GLN A 287 6.32 17.82 65.62
CA GLN A 287 7.20 18.95 66.02
C GLN A 287 8.52 18.95 65.16
N SER A 288 9.29 20.07 65.12
CA SER A 288 10.74 20.23 64.77
C SER A 288 11.27 19.84 63.33
N ILE A 289 12.21 20.52 62.62
CA ILE A 289 13.41 21.41 62.88
C ILE A 289 14.69 20.59 63.23
N PRO A 290 15.95 20.92 62.80
CA PRO A 290 16.57 22.14 62.18
C PRO A 290 17.31 21.90 60.81
N GLY A 291 18.08 22.82 60.18
CA GLY A 291 18.30 24.28 60.37
C GLY A 291 19.72 24.81 60.03
N GLY A 292 19.85 26.09 59.61
CA GLY A 292 21.09 26.92 59.58
C GLY A 292 21.92 26.97 58.27
N ASP A 293 22.80 27.96 58.01
CA ASP A 293 23.01 29.32 58.60
C ASP A 293 24.04 30.11 57.70
N LEU A 294 23.99 31.42 57.40
CA LEU A 294 24.47 32.63 58.13
C LEU A 294 24.22 33.88 57.22
N SER A 295 23.70 35.04 57.66
CA SER A 295 24.31 36.19 58.40
C SER A 295 25.18 37.14 57.53
N SER A 296 25.30 38.46 57.75
CA SER A 296 24.77 39.47 58.70
C SER A 296 24.99 40.88 58.05
N SER A 297 24.81 42.11 58.58
CA SER A 297 24.11 42.84 59.67
C SER A 297 24.36 44.36 59.39
N SER A 298 23.83 45.42 60.03
CA SER A 298 22.85 45.68 61.11
C SER A 298 21.91 46.84 60.64
N VAL A 299 21.40 47.90 61.30
CA VAL A 299 21.53 48.64 62.60
C VAL A 299 20.09 49.08 63.05
N THR A 300 19.94 49.72 64.22
CA THR A 300 18.67 49.99 64.94
C THR A 300 18.71 51.35 65.70
N PRO A 301 17.65 51.93 66.35
CA PRO A 301 16.57 51.23 67.10
C PRO A 301 15.11 51.80 67.15
N ASN A 302 14.18 50.88 67.47
CA ASN A 302 13.00 50.90 68.38
C ASN A 302 12.25 52.23 68.68
N ILE A 303 10.91 52.26 68.87
CA ILE A 303 10.06 51.43 69.78
C ILE A 303 8.62 51.24 69.23
N LEU A 304 7.92 50.19 69.71
CA LEU A 304 6.47 49.90 69.61
C LEU A 304 5.86 49.49 68.25
N GLY A 305 5.68 48.18 68.07
CA GLY A 305 4.34 47.66 68.41
C GLY A 305 3.33 47.32 67.30
N GLY A 306 3.76 46.72 66.18
CA GLY A 306 2.92 45.74 65.45
C GLY A 306 1.84 46.26 64.49
N SER A 307 2.01 45.97 63.20
CA SER A 307 0.93 45.89 62.22
C SER A 307 1.22 44.80 61.19
N SER A 308 0.32 43.83 61.08
CA SER A 308 0.41 42.72 60.12
C SER A 308 -0.42 43.02 58.88
N ASN A 309 0.21 43.42 57.78
CA ASN A 309 -0.53 43.84 56.58
C ASN A 309 -0.96 42.66 55.68
N THR A 310 -1.62 41.67 56.28
CA THR A 310 -2.66 40.91 55.57
C THR A 310 -3.79 41.91 55.29
N ASN A 311 -3.84 42.46 54.09
CA ASN A 311 -4.75 43.56 53.77
C ASN A 311 -6.22 43.08 53.86
N PRO A 312 -7.01 43.46 54.90
CA PRO A 312 -8.27 42.79 55.20
C PRO A 312 -9.45 43.49 54.54
N ALA A 313 -10.44 42.70 54.10
CA ALA A 313 -11.78 43.24 53.88
C ALA A 313 -12.42 43.53 55.23
N PHE A 314 -12.53 44.81 55.60
CA PHE A 314 -13.40 45.26 56.69
C PHE A 314 -14.29 46.41 56.26
N SER A 315 -15.52 46.40 56.77
CA SER A 315 -16.53 47.40 56.47
C SER A 315 -16.39 48.63 57.35
N SER A 316 -16.99 49.73 56.88
CA SER A 316 -17.66 50.77 57.68
C SER A 316 -16.86 51.49 58.78
N LEU A 317 -16.63 52.79 58.57
CA LEU A 317 -17.24 53.78 59.47
C LEU A 317 -17.45 55.14 58.79
N SER A 318 -18.66 55.71 58.93
CA SER A 318 -18.98 57.11 58.65
C SER A 318 -20.26 57.49 59.38
N THR A 319 -20.07 58.09 60.54
CA THR A 319 -21.08 58.63 61.48
C THR A 319 -20.36 59.76 62.22
N LEU A 320 -20.92 60.95 62.47
CA LEU A 320 -22.30 61.45 62.37
C LEU A 320 -22.31 62.89 61.79
N LEU A 321 -23.44 63.29 61.20
CA LEU A 321 -24.09 64.58 61.51
C LEU A 321 -25.59 64.47 61.16
N PRO A 322 -26.54 64.86 62.04
CA PRO A 322 -27.98 64.68 61.82
C PRO A 322 -28.70 65.95 61.35
N LEU A 323 -29.84 65.79 60.66
CA LEU A 323 -31.00 66.72 60.57
C LEU A 323 -32.23 65.91 60.03
N PRO A 324 -33.49 66.39 60.15
CA PRO A 324 -34.65 65.52 60.33
C PRO A 324 -35.49 65.15 59.08
N LEU A 325 -36.39 64.19 59.29
CA LEU A 325 -37.41 63.68 58.36
C LEU A 325 -38.45 64.74 57.91
N PRO A 326 -38.80 64.78 56.62
CA PRO A 326 -40.16 64.99 56.13
C PRO A 326 -40.92 63.64 55.96
N PRO A 327 -42.26 63.64 55.88
CA PRO A 327 -43.08 62.43 56.00
C PRO A 327 -43.18 61.54 54.74
N LYS A 328 -43.61 60.29 54.97
CA LYS A 328 -43.70 59.19 53.99
C LYS A 328 -44.65 59.47 52.82
N SER A 329 -44.16 59.43 51.58
CA SER A 329 -44.98 59.10 50.40
C SER A 329 -44.14 58.53 49.24
N SER A 330 -44.79 57.88 48.27
CA SER A 330 -44.21 57.25 47.06
C SER A 330 -43.21 56.09 47.26
N LYS A 331 -43.72 54.85 47.25
CA LYS A 331 -42.89 53.62 47.27
C LYS A 331 -42.22 53.28 45.92
N LYS A 332 -42.41 54.11 44.88
CA LYS A 332 -41.95 53.87 43.50
C LYS A 332 -40.56 54.47 43.20
N ARG A 333 -40.35 55.74 43.60
CA ARG A 333 -39.07 56.49 43.44
C ARG A 333 -37.83 55.78 43.99
N GLY A 334 -37.98 54.93 45.01
CA GLY A 334 -36.86 54.22 45.64
C GLY A 334 -36.15 53.19 44.75
N ASN A 335 -36.81 52.69 43.69
CA ASN A 335 -36.16 51.80 42.72
C ASN A 335 -35.47 52.59 41.60
N GLU A 336 -36.11 53.66 41.11
CA GLU A 336 -35.58 54.54 40.06
C GLU A 336 -34.17 55.07 40.42
N VAL A 337 -33.98 55.52 41.66
CA VAL A 337 -32.67 56.00 42.16
C VAL A 337 -31.62 54.88 42.18
N ARG A 338 -31.99 53.65 42.56
CA ARG A 338 -31.07 52.51 42.65
C ARG A 338 -30.63 51.97 41.29
N GLU A 339 -31.50 52.01 40.27
CA GLU A 339 -31.08 51.63 38.92
C GLU A 339 -30.22 52.73 38.28
N LEU A 340 -30.46 54.02 38.58
CA LEU A 340 -29.55 55.11 38.20
C LEU A 340 -28.15 54.94 38.83
N GLU A 341 -28.07 54.62 40.14
CA GLU A 341 -26.79 54.36 40.83
C GLU A 341 -26.01 53.20 40.21
N ARG A 342 -26.68 52.10 39.85
CA ARG A 342 -26.03 50.97 39.15
C ARG A 342 -25.55 51.32 37.75
N SER A 343 -26.27 52.20 37.07
CA SER A 343 -25.95 52.65 35.71
C SER A 343 -24.74 53.59 35.72
N GLU A 344 -24.70 54.51 36.69
CA GLU A 344 -23.56 55.38 36.97
C GLU A 344 -22.32 54.55 37.38
N GLN A 345 -22.50 53.46 38.14
CA GLN A 345 -21.41 52.51 38.44
C GLN A 345 -20.89 51.76 37.20
N VAL A 346 -21.70 51.59 36.14
CA VAL A 346 -21.25 51.04 34.85
C VAL A 346 -20.49 52.10 34.04
N CYS A 347 -20.93 53.36 34.01
CA CYS A 347 -20.16 54.47 33.44
C CYS A 347 -18.79 54.63 34.12
N LEU A 348 -18.72 54.53 35.45
CA LEU A 348 -17.44 54.56 36.18
C LEU A 348 -16.53 53.38 35.82
N GLN A 349 -17.07 52.18 35.55
CA GLN A 349 -16.28 51.07 35.01
C GLN A 349 -15.75 51.35 33.60
N ALA A 350 -16.48 52.11 32.78
CA ALA A 350 -16.03 52.54 31.46
C ALA A 350 -14.93 53.61 31.53
N GLU A 351 -15.03 54.60 32.41
CA GLU A 351 -13.96 55.59 32.61
C GLU A 351 -12.70 55.00 33.25
N HIS A 352 -12.83 54.06 34.20
CA HIS A 352 -11.68 53.28 34.67
C HIS A 352 -11.03 52.44 33.55
N PHE A 353 -11.82 51.92 32.61
CA PHE A 353 -11.30 51.23 31.43
C PHE A 353 -10.68 52.19 30.40
N LYS A 354 -11.20 53.42 30.27
CA LYS A 354 -10.61 54.50 29.47
C LYS A 354 -9.23 54.90 29.97
N ALA A 355 -9.07 55.02 31.29
CA ALA A 355 -7.76 55.24 31.91
C ALA A 355 -6.81 54.03 31.70
N ALA A 356 -7.32 52.80 31.80
CA ALA A 356 -6.57 51.59 31.53
C ALA A 356 -6.10 51.45 30.06
N LEU A 357 -6.81 52.05 29.09
CA LEU A 357 -6.38 52.14 27.69
C LEU A 357 -5.23 53.15 27.46
N GLN A 358 -5.01 54.07 28.40
CA GLN A 358 -3.95 55.10 28.33
C GLN A 358 -2.68 54.67 29.08
N ASP A 359 -2.79 53.71 30.00
CA ASP A 359 -1.70 53.18 30.80
C ASP A 359 -0.87 52.14 30.02
N PRO A 360 0.44 52.40 29.75
CA PRO A 360 1.30 51.46 29.02
C PRO A 360 1.57 50.15 29.79
N SER A 361 1.30 50.08 31.10
CA SER A 361 1.52 48.89 31.92
C SER A 361 0.31 47.94 31.98
N THR A 362 -0.88 48.39 31.61
CA THR A 362 -2.09 47.58 31.69
C THR A 362 -2.24 46.63 30.50
N LYS A 363 -2.41 45.33 30.80
CA LYS A 363 -2.75 44.31 29.80
C LYS A 363 -4.20 44.44 29.34
N LEU A 364 -4.37 44.80 28.08
CA LEU A 364 -5.67 44.81 27.41
C LEU A 364 -6.13 43.37 27.12
N GLU A 365 -7.36 43.04 27.52
CA GLU A 365 -7.97 41.73 27.29
C GLU A 365 -9.37 41.92 26.69
N LEU A 366 -9.60 41.37 25.49
CA LEU A 366 -10.89 41.44 24.82
C LEU A 366 -12.06 40.97 25.71
N SER A 367 -11.83 39.93 26.53
CA SER A 367 -12.86 39.39 27.42
C SER A 367 -13.33 40.36 28.52
N LYS A 368 -12.53 41.38 28.86
CA LYS A 368 -12.92 42.45 29.79
C LYS A 368 -13.78 43.50 29.09
N VAL A 369 -13.43 43.86 27.85
CA VAL A 369 -14.16 44.85 27.04
C VAL A 369 -15.54 44.35 26.63
N LEU A 370 -15.64 43.11 26.16
CA LEU A 370 -16.92 42.49 25.79
C LEU A 370 -17.89 42.46 26.98
N LYS A 371 -17.41 42.13 28.20
CA LYS A 371 -18.22 42.17 29.44
C LYS A 371 -18.60 43.59 29.88
N LEU A 372 -17.81 44.60 29.52
CA LEU A 372 -18.15 46.01 29.77
C LEU A 372 -19.23 46.47 28.77
N LYS A 373 -19.03 46.18 27.48
CA LYS A 373 -20.01 46.42 26.40
C LYS A 373 -21.36 45.78 26.71
N GLU A 374 -21.37 44.51 27.15
CA GLU A 374 -22.58 43.80 27.57
C GLU A 374 -23.30 44.51 28.74
N LYS A 375 -22.57 44.91 29.79
CA LYS A 375 -23.14 45.66 30.93
C LYS A 375 -23.74 47.00 30.52
N ILE A 376 -23.12 47.70 29.57
CA ILE A 376 -23.62 48.99 29.06
C ILE A 376 -24.89 48.76 28.22
N GLN A 377 -24.88 47.79 27.31
CA GLN A 377 -26.04 47.43 26.50
C GLN A 377 -27.23 46.96 27.37
N GLN A 378 -26.98 46.19 28.43
CA GLN A 378 -27.99 45.84 29.45
C GLN A 378 -28.60 47.06 30.17
N ARG A 379 -27.96 48.24 30.11
CA ARG A 379 -28.46 49.51 30.68
C ARG A 379 -29.01 50.48 29.64
N LEU A 380 -28.89 50.18 28.35
CA LEU A 380 -29.44 50.96 27.24
C LEU A 380 -30.70 50.33 26.60
N THR A 381 -31.22 49.23 27.16
CA THR A 381 -32.49 48.62 26.71
C THR A 381 -33.67 49.59 26.78
N ASP A 382 -34.72 49.34 26.01
CA ASP A 382 -35.91 50.21 25.93
C ASP A 382 -36.56 50.47 27.30
N GLU A 383 -36.56 49.49 28.20
CA GLU A 383 -37.12 49.61 29.56
C GLU A 383 -36.35 50.65 30.39
N PHE A 384 -35.02 50.56 30.40
CA PHE A 384 -34.17 51.53 31.11
C PHE A 384 -34.15 52.88 30.40
N THR A 385 -34.07 52.91 29.07
CA THR A 385 -34.08 54.13 28.26
C THR A 385 -35.40 54.91 28.44
N SER A 386 -36.56 54.24 28.49
CA SER A 386 -37.84 54.89 28.82
C SER A 386 -37.85 55.44 30.25
N SER A 387 -37.31 54.68 31.21
CA SER A 387 -37.18 55.11 32.62
C SER A 387 -36.30 56.37 32.76
N TYR A 388 -35.16 56.44 32.08
CA TYR A 388 -34.34 57.66 32.06
C TYR A 388 -35.08 58.81 31.36
N MET A 389 -35.71 58.56 30.21
CA MET A 389 -36.42 59.60 29.46
C MET A 389 -37.60 60.19 30.24
N ASP A 390 -38.34 59.39 31.02
CA ASP A 390 -39.39 59.88 31.91
C ASP A 390 -38.83 60.62 33.14
N ALA A 391 -37.67 60.20 33.68
CA ALA A 391 -36.95 60.98 34.69
C ALA A 391 -36.45 62.33 34.13
N VAL A 392 -35.98 62.39 32.88
CA VAL A 392 -35.58 63.63 32.20
C VAL A 392 -36.78 64.53 31.90
N ARG A 393 -37.89 63.98 31.39
CA ARG A 393 -39.15 64.71 31.18
C ARG A 393 -39.69 65.33 32.47
N THR A 394 -39.51 64.67 33.62
CA THR A 394 -40.05 65.12 34.92
C THR A 394 -39.08 65.98 35.74
N GLN A 395 -37.78 65.97 35.45
CA GLN A 395 -36.75 66.70 36.22
C GLN A 395 -35.95 67.71 35.39
N GLY A 396 -36.18 67.80 34.08
CA GLY A 396 -35.49 68.69 33.15
C GLY A 396 -34.22 68.09 32.54
N PRO A 397 -33.69 68.71 31.46
CA PRO A 397 -32.59 68.17 30.67
C PRO A 397 -31.24 68.10 31.40
N GLU A 398 -31.02 68.89 32.46
CA GLU A 398 -29.76 68.86 33.22
C GLU A 398 -29.71 67.84 34.37
N CYS A 399 -30.79 67.09 34.58
CA CYS A 399 -30.92 66.19 35.73
C CYS A 399 -29.92 65.00 35.70
N ARG A 400 -29.74 64.33 36.85
CA ARG A 400 -28.84 63.16 36.97
C ARG A 400 -29.14 62.07 35.94
N ALA A 401 -30.42 61.87 35.58
CA ALA A 401 -30.81 60.84 34.62
C ALA A 401 -30.37 61.15 33.18
N ALA A 402 -30.38 62.42 32.75
CA ALA A 402 -29.83 62.81 31.45
C ALA A 402 -28.33 62.52 31.38
N ARG A 403 -27.58 63.03 32.37
CA ARG A 403 -26.12 62.85 32.47
C ARG A 403 -25.72 61.37 32.48
N VAL A 404 -26.43 60.52 33.24
CA VAL A 404 -26.17 59.07 33.26
C VAL A 404 -26.52 58.42 31.91
N TRP A 405 -27.60 58.83 31.24
CA TRP A 405 -27.98 58.28 29.95
C TRP A 405 -27.03 58.67 28.82
N ASP A 406 -26.54 59.90 28.80
CA ASP A 406 -25.54 60.35 27.82
C ASP A 406 -24.16 59.74 28.11
N ASN A 407 -23.73 59.70 29.37
CA ASN A 407 -22.52 58.97 29.77
C ASN A 407 -22.59 57.46 29.40
N LEU A 408 -23.77 56.82 29.43
CA LEU A 408 -23.94 55.44 28.96
C LEU A 408 -23.75 55.31 27.44
N LYS A 409 -24.21 56.28 26.62
CA LYS A 409 -23.99 56.27 25.16
C LYS A 409 -22.51 56.42 24.83
N ASP A 410 -21.84 57.38 25.47
CA ASP A 410 -20.40 57.60 25.31
C ASP A 410 -19.59 56.39 25.79
N SER A 411 -20.00 55.77 26.91
CA SER A 411 -19.44 54.48 27.37
C SER A 411 -19.63 53.37 26.35
N SER A 412 -20.80 53.29 25.68
CA SER A 412 -21.08 52.26 24.66
C SER A 412 -20.19 52.44 23.44
N ARG A 413 -20.08 53.68 22.93
CA ARG A 413 -19.22 54.03 21.80
C ARG A 413 -17.74 53.75 22.10
N LEU A 414 -17.29 54.10 23.31
CA LEU A 414 -15.96 53.74 23.82
C LEU A 414 -15.74 52.22 23.83
N ALA A 415 -16.67 51.46 24.40
CA ALA A 415 -16.56 50.01 24.49
C ALA A 415 -16.61 49.31 23.12
N GLU A 416 -17.34 49.88 22.15
CA GLU A 416 -17.37 49.44 20.76
C GLU A 416 -16.03 49.69 20.05
N LEU A 417 -15.54 50.93 20.05
CA LEU A 417 -14.25 51.28 19.43
C LEU A 417 -13.07 50.53 20.06
N ALA A 418 -13.12 50.28 21.37
CA ALA A 418 -12.09 49.51 22.08
C ALA A 418 -12.18 48.00 21.80
N CYS A 419 -13.38 47.44 21.56
CA CYS A 419 -13.52 46.07 21.05
C CYS A 419 -12.87 45.94 19.67
N ASP A 420 -13.30 46.77 18.71
CA ASP A 420 -12.78 46.75 17.33
C ASP A 420 -11.25 46.93 17.27
N PHE A 421 -10.68 47.77 18.14
CA PHE A 421 -9.23 47.95 18.25
C PHE A 421 -8.51 46.75 18.90
N ILE A 422 -9.03 46.20 20.00
CA ILE A 422 -8.38 45.09 20.72
C ILE A 422 -8.55 43.76 19.95
N GLU A 423 -9.61 43.60 19.17
CA GLU A 423 -9.76 42.49 18.21
C GLU A 423 -8.67 42.56 17.14
N ALA A 424 -8.48 43.72 16.49
CA ALA A 424 -7.38 43.91 15.52
C ALA A 424 -5.97 43.77 16.15
N LEU A 425 -5.80 44.11 17.43
CA LEU A 425 -4.52 43.97 18.13
C LEU A 425 -4.21 42.51 18.53
N ALA A 426 -5.24 41.71 18.79
CA ALA A 426 -5.12 40.29 19.11
C ALA A 426 -5.00 39.40 17.86
N ASP A 427 -5.65 39.78 16.76
CA ASP A 427 -5.53 39.13 15.46
C ASP A 427 -4.11 39.31 14.88
N GLN A 428 -3.54 38.24 14.32
CA GLN A 428 -2.23 38.25 13.67
C GLN A 428 -2.31 38.58 12.17
N GLU A 429 -3.48 38.43 11.55
CA GLU A 429 -3.70 38.72 10.12
C GLU A 429 -4.09 40.19 9.88
N ALA A 430 -4.54 40.91 10.91
CA ALA A 430 -4.85 42.34 10.86
C ALA A 430 -3.63 43.21 10.44
N THR A 431 -3.77 43.88 9.29
CA THR A 431 -2.73 44.72 8.69
C THR A 431 -2.39 45.96 9.54
N PRO A 432 -1.19 46.54 9.38
CA PRO A 432 -0.80 47.77 10.07
C PRO A 432 -1.73 48.95 9.78
N ASP A 433 -2.27 49.04 8.55
CA ASP A 433 -3.28 50.04 8.17
C ASP A 433 -4.61 49.81 8.92
N THR A 434 -5.04 48.56 9.07
CA THR A 434 -6.25 48.22 9.85
C THR A 434 -6.08 48.66 11.29
N LEU A 435 -4.95 48.31 11.91
CA LEU A 435 -4.60 48.73 13.27
C LEU A 435 -4.51 50.26 13.41
N SER A 436 -3.85 50.93 12.47
CA SER A 436 -3.72 52.40 12.46
C SER A 436 -5.08 53.09 12.33
N SER A 437 -5.98 52.54 11.52
CA SER A 437 -7.35 53.03 11.36
C SER A 437 -8.18 52.84 12.63
N ARG A 438 -8.08 51.68 13.30
CA ARG A 438 -8.79 51.42 14.57
C ARG A 438 -8.21 52.24 15.73
N ALA A 439 -6.89 52.38 15.82
CA ALA A 439 -6.21 53.25 16.77
C ALA A 439 -6.67 54.70 16.60
N ARG A 440 -6.56 55.27 15.39
CA ARG A 440 -7.02 56.63 15.08
C ARG A 440 -8.50 56.83 15.39
N SER A 441 -9.36 55.86 15.08
CA SER A 441 -10.78 55.92 15.42
C SER A 441 -11.02 56.03 16.93
N LEU A 442 -10.24 55.31 17.74
CA LEU A 442 -10.32 55.33 19.20
C LEU A 442 -9.78 56.66 19.78
N GLU A 443 -8.72 57.23 19.18
CA GLU A 443 -8.18 58.54 19.58
C GLU A 443 -9.11 59.70 19.20
N GLU A 444 -9.53 59.79 17.94
CA GLU A 444 -10.38 60.88 17.43
C GLU A 444 -11.79 60.85 18.04
N GLN A 445 -12.42 59.67 18.16
CA GLN A 445 -13.85 59.58 18.50
C GLN A 445 -14.14 59.36 19.98
N ALA A 446 -13.18 58.89 20.78
CA ALA A 446 -13.31 58.71 22.23
C ALA A 446 -12.34 59.58 23.06
N SER A 447 -11.50 60.40 22.39
CA SER A 447 -10.50 61.28 23.00
C SER A 447 -9.54 60.54 23.93
N ILE A 448 -9.10 59.36 23.51
CA ILE A 448 -8.02 58.59 24.13
C ILE A 448 -6.68 59.04 23.54
N LYS A 449 -5.61 58.96 24.34
CA LYS A 449 -4.22 59.00 23.84
C LYS A 449 -3.63 57.62 24.06
N LEU A 450 -3.24 56.93 23.00
CA LEU A 450 -2.77 55.55 23.11
C LEU A 450 -1.30 55.51 23.57
N PRO A 451 -0.92 54.55 24.44
CA PRO A 451 0.47 54.38 24.86
C PRO A 451 1.38 54.01 23.68
N ARG A 452 2.63 54.49 23.70
CA ARG A 452 3.62 54.26 22.62
C ARG A 452 3.84 52.79 22.27
N SER A 453 3.59 51.87 23.21
CA SER A 453 3.65 50.42 22.98
C SER A 453 2.72 49.94 21.86
N ILE A 454 1.60 50.63 21.62
CA ILE A 454 0.72 50.39 20.47
C ILE A 454 1.36 50.89 19.17
N THR A 455 1.94 52.09 19.17
CA THR A 455 2.72 52.60 18.02
C THR A 455 3.91 51.70 17.69
N SER A 456 4.60 51.16 18.70
CA SER A 456 5.64 50.14 18.55
C SER A 456 5.08 48.85 17.92
N ALA A 457 3.91 48.37 18.35
CA ALA A 457 3.29 47.19 17.75
C ALA A 457 2.92 47.40 16.27
N ILE A 458 2.40 48.58 15.91
CA ILE A 458 2.09 48.96 14.53
C ILE A 458 3.39 49.06 13.71
N CYS A 459 4.37 49.82 14.18
CA CYS A 459 5.70 49.97 13.55
C CYS A 459 6.36 48.61 13.29
N ARG A 460 6.30 47.69 14.26
CA ARG A 460 6.85 46.35 14.10
C ARG A 460 6.11 45.55 13.02
N ARG A 461 4.78 45.52 13.03
CA ARG A 461 4.00 44.82 11.98
C ARG A 461 4.24 45.40 10.59
N SER A 462 4.44 46.72 10.46
CA SER A 462 4.80 47.36 9.18
C SER A 462 6.16 46.90 8.66
N ALA A 463 7.17 46.75 9.54
CA ALA A 463 8.47 46.21 9.15
C ALA A 463 8.40 44.72 8.75
N GLU A 464 7.57 43.94 9.45
CA GLU A 464 7.26 42.54 9.10
C GLU A 464 6.53 42.44 7.74
N GLU A 465 5.54 43.29 7.45
CA GLU A 465 4.83 43.32 6.16
C GLU A 465 5.76 43.69 4.98
N LEU A 466 6.58 44.73 5.14
CA LEU A 466 7.61 45.10 4.15
C LEU A 466 8.63 43.97 3.93
N THR A 467 8.92 43.19 4.97
CA THR A 467 9.81 42.01 4.89
C THR A 467 9.15 40.85 4.12
N GLN A 468 7.84 40.63 4.26
CA GLN A 468 7.11 39.65 3.45
C GLN A 468 7.11 40.04 1.96
N ALA A 469 6.85 41.32 1.66
CA ALA A 469 6.92 41.88 0.31
C ALA A 469 8.31 41.70 -0.32
N GLY A 470 9.37 41.74 0.49
CA GLY A 470 10.77 41.65 0.05
C GLY A 470 11.42 43.01 -0.24
N ASP A 471 10.76 44.11 0.14
CA ASP A 471 11.25 45.49 0.00
C ASP A 471 12.29 45.80 1.09
N PHE A 472 13.40 45.07 1.15
CA PHE A 472 14.34 45.15 2.27
C PHE A 472 14.96 46.54 2.46
N ASP A 473 15.19 47.29 1.38
CA ASP A 473 15.62 48.70 1.46
C ASP A 473 14.60 49.57 2.22
N LYS A 474 13.30 49.33 1.99
CA LYS A 474 12.22 50.01 2.73
C LYS A 474 12.15 49.54 4.18
N VAL A 475 12.39 48.25 4.48
CA VAL A 475 12.45 47.75 5.86
C VAL A 475 13.53 48.49 6.66
N ILE A 476 14.74 48.62 6.11
CA ILE A 476 15.85 49.29 6.80
C ILE A 476 15.63 50.80 6.88
N ALA A 477 15.12 51.45 5.82
CA ALA A 477 14.78 52.87 5.86
C ALA A 477 13.63 53.17 6.84
N PHE A 478 12.59 52.35 6.91
CA PHE A 478 11.49 52.47 7.88
C PHE A 478 11.97 52.36 9.34
N LEU A 479 13.09 51.67 9.56
CA LEU A 479 13.77 51.54 10.85
C LEU A 479 14.92 52.54 11.08
N ASP A 480 15.22 53.45 10.14
CA ASP A 480 16.18 54.54 10.32
C ASP A 480 15.45 55.87 10.66
N PRO A 481 15.71 56.49 11.83
CA PRO A 481 15.14 57.78 12.20
C PRO A 481 15.39 58.90 11.18
N ALA A 482 16.44 58.81 10.35
CA ALA A 482 16.71 59.77 9.30
C ALA A 482 15.60 59.82 8.22
N ALA A 483 14.89 58.70 7.97
CA ALA A 483 13.87 58.59 6.93
C ALA A 483 12.46 59.07 7.36
N LYS A 484 12.36 59.85 8.46
CA LYS A 484 11.11 60.40 9.03
C LYS A 484 10.19 61.14 8.03
N ARG A 485 10.74 61.62 6.90
CA ARG A 485 9.96 62.27 5.82
C ARG A 485 9.26 61.29 4.91
N ASP A 486 9.92 60.18 4.59
CA ASP A 486 9.45 59.16 3.64
C ASP A 486 8.60 58.10 4.36
N PHE A 487 8.92 57.82 5.62
CA PHE A 487 8.20 56.91 6.50
C PHE A 487 7.75 57.62 7.79
N PRO A 488 6.72 58.49 7.74
CA PRO A 488 6.22 59.22 8.91
C PRO A 488 5.62 58.29 9.99
N ASN A 489 5.17 57.09 9.62
CA ASN A 489 4.70 56.05 10.52
C ASN A 489 5.81 55.05 10.93
N GLY A 490 7.07 55.31 10.55
CA GLY A 490 8.23 54.48 10.86
C GLY A 490 8.72 54.60 12.29
N ILE A 491 9.98 54.21 12.54
CA ILE A 491 10.61 54.29 13.87
C ILE A 491 10.50 55.68 14.52
N ALA A 492 10.47 56.74 13.70
CA ALA A 492 10.32 58.12 14.14
C ALA A 492 8.97 58.43 14.83
N ALA A 493 7.94 57.60 14.64
CA ALA A 493 6.66 57.69 15.36
C ALA A 493 6.73 57.06 16.77
N VAL A 494 7.73 56.22 17.04
CA VAL A 494 7.97 55.58 18.35
C VAL A 494 8.88 56.42 19.24
N MET A 495 9.68 57.32 18.64
CA MET A 495 10.57 58.23 19.35
C MET A 495 9.82 59.14 20.35
N PRO A 496 10.49 59.62 21.42
CA PRO A 496 9.97 60.70 22.23
C PRO A 496 9.64 61.94 21.38
N ALA A 497 8.53 62.61 21.68
CA ALA A 497 8.26 63.92 21.11
C ALA A 497 9.43 64.87 21.47
N GLU A 498 10.04 65.47 20.45
CA GLU A 498 11.16 66.39 20.59
C GLU A 498 10.73 67.58 21.47
N ASP A 499 11.47 67.83 22.56
CA ASP A 499 11.18 68.96 23.44
C ASP A 499 11.53 70.27 22.70
N PRO A 500 10.55 71.15 22.38
CA PRO A 500 10.77 72.29 21.50
C PRO A 500 11.74 73.33 22.08
N SER A 501 12.13 73.18 23.34
CA SER A 501 13.12 73.98 24.06
C SER A 501 14.55 73.83 23.52
N ASN A 502 14.92 72.72 22.87
CA ASN A 502 16.33 72.37 22.61
C ASN A 502 16.61 71.72 21.23
N PRO A 503 16.44 72.46 20.11
CA PRO A 503 16.56 71.94 18.75
C PRO A 503 18.01 71.76 18.23
N SER A 504 19.03 72.04 19.03
CA SER A 504 20.43 72.19 18.56
C SER A 504 21.35 70.97 18.74
N THR A 505 20.83 69.83 19.20
CA THR A 505 21.59 68.58 19.33
C THR A 505 21.02 67.53 18.37
N PRO A 506 21.82 66.90 17.48
CA PRO A 506 21.34 65.73 16.75
C PRO A 506 21.03 64.63 17.77
N ALA A 507 19.75 64.29 17.91
CA ALA A 507 19.28 63.40 18.97
C ALA A 507 19.86 61.99 18.78
N SER A 508 20.84 61.64 19.60
CA SER A 508 21.36 60.26 19.70
C SER A 508 20.20 59.32 20.00
N VAL A 509 19.95 58.36 19.11
CA VAL A 509 18.80 57.44 19.18
C VAL A 509 18.74 56.82 20.59
N PRO A 510 17.68 57.05 21.38
CA PRO A 510 17.57 56.53 22.75
C PRO A 510 17.76 55.01 22.82
N ASP A 511 18.37 54.53 23.90
CA ASP A 511 18.73 53.11 24.02
C ASP A 511 17.51 52.16 23.98
N ASP A 512 16.35 52.60 24.49
CA ASP A 512 15.07 51.89 24.40
C ASP A 512 14.52 51.83 22.97
N VAL A 513 14.64 52.93 22.21
CA VAL A 513 14.31 52.95 20.77
C VAL A 513 15.28 52.03 20.00
N ARG A 514 16.55 51.96 20.41
CA ARG A 514 17.56 51.10 19.78
C ARG A 514 17.34 49.61 20.07
N GLU A 515 16.95 49.25 21.29
CA GLU A 515 16.53 47.88 21.65
C GLU A 515 15.24 47.48 20.88
N PHE A 516 14.33 48.43 20.67
CA PHE A 516 13.14 48.21 19.84
C PHE A 516 13.48 48.06 18.34
N GLN A 517 14.43 48.82 17.79
CA GLN A 517 14.95 48.61 16.42
C GLN A 517 15.53 47.20 16.26
N VAL A 518 16.35 46.73 17.22
CA VAL A 518 16.87 45.36 17.24
C VAL A 518 15.71 44.36 17.27
N THR A 519 14.73 44.55 18.14
CA THR A 519 13.54 43.69 18.24
C THR A 519 12.79 43.58 16.90
N CYS A 520 12.69 44.66 16.13
CA CYS A 520 12.10 44.65 14.79
C CYS A 520 12.95 43.87 13.77
N LEU A 521 14.25 44.16 13.68
CA LEU A 521 15.19 43.46 12.76
C LEU A 521 15.20 41.95 13.02
N VAL A 522 15.15 41.55 14.29
CA VAL A 522 15.14 40.15 14.73
C VAL A 522 13.82 39.47 14.40
N ALA A 523 12.70 40.17 14.51
CA ALA A 523 11.40 39.66 14.10
C ALA A 523 11.34 39.43 12.57
N CYS A 524 11.81 40.39 11.78
CA CYS A 524 11.90 40.30 10.32
C CYS A 524 12.77 39.10 9.87
N LEU A 525 13.96 38.95 10.45
CA LEU A 525 14.84 37.80 10.18
C LEU A 525 14.23 36.46 10.65
N THR A 526 13.56 36.45 11.81
CA THR A 526 12.86 35.24 12.29
C THR A 526 11.73 34.85 11.34
N GLN A 527 10.98 35.81 10.82
CA GLN A 527 9.89 35.60 9.85
C GLN A 527 10.42 35.00 8.53
N LEU A 528 11.49 35.56 7.96
CA LEU A 528 12.16 34.97 6.79
C LEU A 528 12.64 33.54 7.06
N CYS A 529 13.27 33.30 8.21
CA CYS A 529 13.74 31.97 8.63
C CYS A 529 12.61 30.95 8.87
N MET A 530 11.40 31.41 9.23
CA MET A 530 10.22 30.58 9.48
C MET A 530 9.34 30.35 8.24
N THR A 531 9.76 30.80 7.05
CA THR A 531 9.07 30.54 5.77
C THR A 531 8.76 29.04 5.60
N PRO A 532 7.50 28.66 5.30
CA PRO A 532 7.11 27.25 5.22
C PRO A 532 7.75 26.55 4.02
N ILE A 533 8.55 25.50 4.31
CA ILE A 533 9.16 24.63 3.29
C ILE A 533 8.16 23.51 2.93
N PRO A 534 8.01 23.15 1.63
CA PRO A 534 7.28 21.94 1.23
C PRO A 534 7.78 20.68 1.96
N PRO A 535 6.88 19.78 2.39
CA PRO A 535 7.28 18.55 3.07
C PRO A 535 8.15 17.66 2.17
N VAL A 536 9.03 16.88 2.78
CA VAL A 536 9.88 15.94 2.05
C VAL A 536 9.02 14.81 1.48
N PRO A 537 9.18 14.46 0.18
CA PRO A 537 8.62 13.25 -0.43
C PRO A 537 8.76 11.99 0.44
N LYS A 538 7.73 11.16 0.48
CA LYS A 538 7.75 9.89 1.24
C LYS A 538 7.98 8.67 0.36
N ASP A 539 7.57 8.72 -0.91
CA ASP A 539 7.60 7.58 -1.83
C ASP A 539 8.31 7.95 -3.13
N GLY A 540 9.43 7.28 -3.41
CA GLY A 540 10.42 7.69 -4.42
C GLY A 540 10.07 7.38 -5.87
N THR A 541 8.81 7.56 -6.30
CA THR A 541 8.35 7.20 -7.66
C THR A 541 7.60 8.27 -8.45
N GLU A 542 7.09 9.34 -7.82
CA GLU A 542 6.45 10.47 -8.55
C GLU A 542 7.09 11.85 -8.28
N ASP A 543 7.90 11.96 -7.23
CA ASP A 543 8.07 13.24 -6.51
C ASP A 543 9.34 14.02 -6.86
N GLU A 544 10.02 13.73 -7.98
CA GLU A 544 11.20 14.51 -8.42
C GLU A 544 10.86 16.00 -8.60
N LYS A 545 9.66 16.29 -9.11
CA LYS A 545 9.13 17.66 -9.24
C LYS A 545 8.89 18.34 -7.88
N LEU A 546 8.49 17.60 -6.85
CA LEU A 546 8.29 18.16 -5.50
C LEU A 546 9.65 18.37 -4.81
N GLY A 547 10.62 17.49 -5.05
CA GLY A 547 12.03 17.69 -4.66
C GLY A 547 12.65 18.94 -5.29
N GLN A 548 12.47 19.12 -6.60
CA GLN A 548 12.88 20.34 -7.32
C GLN A 548 12.19 21.58 -6.73
N LYS A 549 10.85 21.57 -6.58
CA LYS A 549 10.10 22.68 -5.99
C LYS A 549 10.49 23.01 -4.54
N ARG A 550 10.80 22.00 -3.71
CA ARG A 550 11.36 22.20 -2.36
C ARG A 550 12.70 22.93 -2.44
N GLN A 551 13.57 22.53 -3.36
CA GLN A 551 14.89 23.12 -3.55
C GLN A 551 14.84 24.55 -4.12
N GLU A 552 13.88 24.84 -5.00
CA GLU A 552 13.59 26.19 -5.50
C GLU A 552 13.15 27.13 -4.37
N VAL A 553 12.16 26.72 -3.57
CA VAL A 553 11.67 27.51 -2.41
C VAL A 553 12.81 27.76 -1.42
N LEU A 554 13.62 26.74 -1.11
CA LEU A 554 14.79 26.89 -0.25
C LEU A 554 15.81 27.89 -0.80
N ASN A 555 16.22 27.73 -2.06
CA ASN A 555 17.22 28.60 -2.67
C ASN A 555 16.71 30.05 -2.76
N GLY A 556 15.43 30.25 -3.09
CA GLY A 556 14.80 31.57 -3.11
C GLY A 556 14.73 32.23 -1.73
N THR A 557 14.36 31.49 -0.68
CA THR A 557 14.27 32.04 0.68
C THR A 557 15.66 32.31 1.30
N ILE A 558 16.65 31.44 1.09
CA ILE A 558 18.03 31.72 1.51
C ILE A 558 18.60 32.89 0.68
N GLY A 559 18.18 33.04 -0.58
CA GLY A 559 18.44 34.21 -1.43
C GLY A 559 17.95 35.51 -0.78
N LYS A 560 16.66 35.57 -0.43
CA LYS A 560 16.04 36.68 0.30
C LYS A 560 16.79 37.05 1.58
N LEU A 561 17.21 36.06 2.38
CA LEU A 561 18.04 36.31 3.57
C LEU A 561 19.38 36.98 3.22
N ASN A 562 20.07 36.52 2.18
CA ASN A 562 21.34 37.11 1.73
C ASN A 562 21.17 38.56 1.26
N ASP A 563 20.10 38.84 0.51
CA ASP A 563 19.83 40.19 0.02
C ASP A 563 19.47 41.14 1.15
N PHE A 564 18.69 40.70 2.15
CA PHE A 564 18.50 41.45 3.40
C PHE A 564 19.82 41.76 4.10
N PHE A 565 20.76 40.80 4.21
CA PHE A 565 22.07 41.04 4.82
C PHE A 565 22.94 42.02 4.04
N LYS A 566 22.89 42.03 2.69
CA LYS A 566 23.59 43.03 1.87
C LYS A 566 23.05 44.43 2.12
N VAL A 567 21.73 44.60 2.08
CA VAL A 567 21.06 45.88 2.34
C VAL A 567 21.43 46.38 3.72
N TRP A 568 21.31 45.54 4.75
CA TRP A 568 21.76 45.84 6.11
C TRP A 568 23.23 46.31 6.14
N GLN A 569 24.17 45.54 5.57
CA GLN A 569 25.60 45.89 5.57
C GLN A 569 25.91 47.22 4.86
N SER A 570 25.13 47.59 3.84
CA SER A 570 25.27 48.86 3.12
C SER A 570 24.61 50.07 3.81
N SER A 571 23.84 49.85 4.88
CA SER A 571 22.96 50.86 5.46
C SER A 571 23.62 51.81 6.47
N SER A 572 23.10 53.03 6.52
CA SER A 572 23.27 54.00 7.60
C SER A 572 22.98 53.39 8.97
N LEU A 573 21.94 52.57 9.07
CA LEU A 573 21.53 51.91 10.32
C LEU A 573 22.62 50.96 10.84
N CYS A 574 23.23 50.15 9.98
CA CYS A 574 24.37 49.30 10.37
C CYS A 574 25.58 50.14 10.82
N SER A 575 25.84 51.29 10.21
CA SER A 575 26.87 52.24 10.68
C SER A 575 26.56 52.76 12.08
N GLN A 576 25.33 53.22 12.35
CA GLN A 576 24.89 53.67 13.68
C GLN A 576 25.09 52.58 14.75
N PHE A 577 24.71 51.34 14.46
CA PHE A 577 24.89 50.20 15.38
C PHE A 577 26.36 49.80 15.56
N SER A 578 27.22 50.02 14.56
CA SER A 578 28.67 49.76 14.61
C SER A 578 29.41 50.81 15.45
N GLU A 579 29.06 52.09 15.30
CA GLU A 579 29.56 53.19 16.12
C GLU A 579 29.17 53.01 17.60
N ALA A 580 27.94 52.57 17.86
CA ALA A 580 27.45 52.16 19.18
C ALA A 580 28.07 50.84 19.70
N LYS A 581 28.93 50.16 18.92
CA LYS A 581 29.57 48.88 19.23
C LYS A 581 28.60 47.78 19.66
N HIS A 582 27.40 47.79 19.08
CA HIS A 582 26.32 46.89 19.48
C HIS A 582 26.55 45.47 18.94
N PHE A 583 26.37 44.46 19.80
CA PHE A 583 26.66 43.05 19.49
C PHE A 583 25.94 42.52 18.23
N ILE A 584 24.79 43.10 17.89
CA ILE A 584 23.96 42.69 16.75
C ILE A 584 24.71 42.74 15.41
N VAL A 585 25.70 43.64 15.25
CA VAL A 585 26.48 43.77 14.01
C VAL A 585 27.35 42.52 13.77
N ASP A 586 27.95 42.00 14.83
CA ASP A 586 28.77 40.78 14.80
C ASP A 586 27.93 39.52 14.59
N GLU A 587 26.76 39.39 15.24
CA GLU A 587 25.85 38.28 14.98
C GLU A 587 25.27 38.33 13.54
N MET A 588 24.91 39.51 13.02
CA MET A 588 24.48 39.71 11.63
C MET A 588 25.57 39.32 10.63
N ALA A 589 26.82 39.73 10.85
CA ALA A 589 27.95 39.38 9.98
C ALA A 589 28.24 37.87 9.97
N LYS A 590 28.14 37.22 11.14
CA LYS A 590 28.26 35.76 11.30
C LYS A 590 27.13 34.99 10.62
N LEU A 591 25.91 35.52 10.62
CA LEU A 591 24.79 34.97 9.86
C LEU A 591 24.99 35.11 8.34
N ALA A 592 25.37 36.30 7.88
CA ALA A 592 25.54 36.61 6.47
C ALA A 592 26.58 35.69 5.79
N SER A 593 27.68 35.37 6.48
CA SER A 593 28.71 34.45 5.94
C SER A 593 28.22 33.00 5.82
N LEU A 594 27.44 32.50 6.79
CA LEU A 594 26.81 31.18 6.72
C LEU A 594 25.77 31.09 5.60
N VAL A 595 24.93 32.11 5.47
CA VAL A 595 23.90 32.21 4.41
C VAL A 595 24.55 32.29 3.02
N THR A 596 25.63 33.07 2.87
CA THR A 596 26.43 33.12 1.63
C THR A 596 27.03 31.75 1.30
N ALA A 597 27.63 31.07 2.28
CA ALA A 597 28.23 29.75 2.08
C ALA A 597 27.20 28.65 1.72
N ALA A 598 25.95 28.78 2.20
CA ALA A 598 24.83 27.88 1.89
C ALA A 598 24.13 28.16 0.55
N LEU A 599 24.28 29.38 -0.01
CA LEU A 599 23.76 29.75 -1.33
C LEU A 599 24.65 29.33 -2.49
N ASN A 600 25.96 29.29 -2.28
CA ASN A 600 26.93 28.92 -3.30
C ASN A 600 26.84 27.40 -3.59
N THR A 601 25.79 26.96 -4.28
CA THR A 601 25.49 25.54 -4.54
C THR A 601 26.56 24.81 -5.33
N THR A 602 27.41 25.54 -6.08
CA THR A 602 28.66 25.03 -6.62
C THR A 602 29.70 24.87 -5.50
N PRO A 603 30.21 23.65 -5.26
CA PRO A 603 31.30 23.40 -4.32
C PRO A 603 32.63 23.84 -4.94
N ALA A 604 32.79 25.14 -5.17
CA ALA A 604 34.10 25.73 -5.39
C ALA A 604 35.00 25.38 -4.19
N PHE A 605 36.16 24.77 -4.47
CA PHE A 605 37.17 24.40 -3.50
C PHE A 605 37.47 25.55 -2.53
N MET A 606 37.47 25.26 -1.22
CA MET A 606 37.76 26.22 -0.16
C MET A 606 39.09 25.89 0.51
N GLU A 607 39.84 26.92 0.91
CA GLU A 607 41.02 26.73 1.75
C GLU A 607 40.63 26.20 3.13
N ALA A 608 41.53 25.43 3.76
CA ALA A 608 41.27 24.79 5.06
C ALA A 608 40.89 25.82 6.16
N ALA A 609 41.54 26.98 6.16
CA ALA A 609 41.23 28.08 7.08
C ALA A 609 39.78 28.60 6.91
N ALA A 610 39.25 28.65 5.69
CA ALA A 610 37.88 29.06 5.43
C ALA A 610 36.86 28.01 5.91
N CYS A 611 37.16 26.71 5.77
CA CYS A 611 36.38 25.64 6.38
C CYS A 611 36.29 25.79 7.92
N GLU A 612 37.44 26.00 8.56
CA GLU A 612 37.52 26.16 10.03
C GLU A 612 36.81 27.43 10.50
N GLN A 613 36.95 28.55 9.78
CA GLN A 613 36.26 29.80 10.07
C GLN A 613 34.73 29.65 9.96
N LEU A 614 34.22 28.92 8.96
CA LEU A 614 32.79 28.62 8.83
C LEU A 614 32.27 27.71 9.94
N GLU A 615 33.00 26.64 10.31
CA GLU A 615 32.61 25.79 11.44
C GLU A 615 32.67 26.52 12.78
N ALA A 616 33.68 27.36 13.01
CA ALA A 616 33.79 28.20 14.19
C ALA A 616 32.62 29.21 14.26
N THR A 617 32.26 29.82 13.14
CA THR A 617 31.13 30.76 13.03
C THR A 617 29.80 30.08 13.34
N ARG A 618 29.51 28.93 12.69
CA ARG A 618 28.32 28.10 12.96
C ARG A 618 28.26 27.68 14.43
N THR A 619 29.41 27.30 15.00
CA THR A 619 29.51 26.83 16.38
C THR A 619 29.38 27.95 17.42
N GLY A 620 29.84 29.17 17.11
CA GLY A 620 29.65 30.33 17.98
C GLY A 620 28.17 30.67 18.14
N LEU A 621 27.45 30.84 17.03
CA LEU A 621 26.02 31.13 17.01
C LEU A 621 25.17 30.02 17.66
N LEU A 622 25.54 28.75 17.50
CA LEU A 622 24.84 27.61 18.12
C LEU A 622 25.18 27.39 19.62
N LYS A 623 26.34 27.88 20.11
CA LYS A 623 26.69 27.80 21.54
C LYS A 623 26.01 28.89 22.37
N ALA A 624 25.76 30.05 21.77
CA ALA A 624 25.03 31.16 22.41
C ALA A 624 23.53 30.82 22.53
N LYS A 625 23.14 29.96 23.48
CA LYS A 625 21.71 29.59 23.72
C LYS A 625 20.80 30.75 24.12
N ALA A 626 21.38 31.88 24.53
CA ALA A 626 20.69 33.15 24.80
C ALA A 626 21.04 34.23 23.74
N GLY A 627 21.79 33.86 22.69
CA GLY A 627 22.09 34.73 21.55
C GLY A 627 20.84 34.94 20.71
N VAL A 628 20.72 36.12 20.13
CA VAL A 628 19.44 36.65 19.62
C VAL A 628 18.91 35.83 18.45
N PHE A 629 19.80 35.26 17.65
CA PHE A 629 19.44 34.43 16.49
C PHE A 629 19.52 32.92 16.74
N TYR A 630 19.73 32.46 17.98
CA TYR A 630 19.82 31.03 18.31
C TYR A 630 18.58 30.26 17.81
N THR A 631 17.38 30.76 18.11
CA THR A 631 16.11 30.18 17.65
C THR A 631 15.99 30.21 16.12
N ALA A 632 16.40 31.31 15.49
CA ALA A 632 16.34 31.45 14.04
C ALA A 632 17.26 30.47 13.29
N ILE A 633 18.38 30.04 13.89
CA ILE A 633 19.30 29.06 13.28
C ILE A 633 18.96 27.62 13.70
N ALA A 634 18.68 27.38 14.97
CA ALA A 634 18.56 26.02 15.53
C ALA A 634 17.15 25.44 15.45
N MET A 635 16.11 26.28 15.43
CA MET A 635 14.70 25.84 15.51
C MET A 635 13.89 26.13 14.24
N SER A 636 14.37 27.02 13.36
CA SER A 636 13.65 27.35 12.12
C SER A 636 13.97 26.36 10.99
N PRO A 637 13.03 26.14 10.04
CA PRO A 637 13.27 25.24 8.90
C PRO A 637 14.41 25.72 8.00
N ILE A 638 14.50 27.03 7.72
CA ILE A 638 15.51 27.60 6.82
C ILE A 638 16.89 27.66 7.51
N GLY A 639 16.94 28.01 8.80
CA GLY A 639 18.17 28.04 9.58
C GLY A 639 18.80 26.66 9.73
N GLY A 640 17.98 25.63 9.95
CA GLY A 640 18.41 24.23 9.96
C GLY A 640 19.01 23.79 8.61
N GLU A 641 18.37 24.14 7.49
CA GLU A 641 18.88 23.86 6.14
C GLU A 641 20.19 24.61 5.85
N VAL A 642 20.31 25.90 6.20
CA VAL A 642 21.57 26.68 6.07
C VAL A 642 22.70 26.03 6.86
N SER A 643 22.44 25.67 8.12
CA SER A 643 23.39 24.97 8.99
C SER A 643 23.81 23.61 8.40
N ALA A 644 22.86 22.83 7.85
CA ALA A 644 23.12 21.56 7.21
C ALA A 644 23.98 21.72 5.94
N ARG A 645 23.65 22.67 5.06
CA ARG A 645 24.39 22.95 3.81
C ARG A 645 25.84 23.38 4.06
N VAL A 646 26.07 24.27 5.03
CA VAL A 646 27.45 24.66 5.42
C VAL A 646 28.22 23.44 5.95
N SER A 647 27.56 22.59 6.76
CA SER A 647 28.16 21.36 7.29
C SER A 647 28.54 20.37 6.17
N GLN A 648 27.63 20.14 5.23
CA GLN A 648 27.84 19.29 4.06
C GLN A 648 28.98 19.83 3.18
N ARG A 649 29.03 21.16 2.96
CA ARG A 649 30.11 21.80 2.18
C ARG A 649 31.49 21.58 2.81
N VAL A 650 31.61 21.78 4.12
CA VAL A 650 32.90 21.58 4.83
C VAL A 650 33.29 20.09 4.85
N GLN A 651 32.33 19.18 5.00
CA GLN A 651 32.57 17.74 4.90
C GLN A 651 33.03 17.33 3.49
N GLN A 652 32.35 17.79 2.44
CA GLN A 652 32.74 17.52 1.05
C GLN A 652 34.13 18.08 0.76
N ASN A 653 34.45 19.31 1.15
CA ASN A 653 35.75 19.91 0.90
C ASN A 653 36.89 19.18 1.64
N ARG A 654 36.64 18.68 2.86
CA ARG A 654 37.59 17.78 3.57
C ARG A 654 37.75 16.44 2.87
N ALA A 655 36.67 15.86 2.33
CA ALA A 655 36.75 14.63 1.55
C ALA A 655 37.51 14.83 0.22
N ASP A 656 37.22 15.92 -0.50
CA ASP A 656 37.87 16.30 -1.76
C ASP A 656 39.40 16.44 -1.61
N VAL A 657 39.89 17.02 -0.51
CA VAL A 657 41.34 17.09 -0.22
C VAL A 657 41.97 15.68 -0.10
N ILE A 658 41.32 14.76 0.63
CA ILE A 658 41.81 13.39 0.79
C ILE A 658 41.75 12.63 -0.54
N LEU A 659 40.64 12.79 -1.28
CA LEU A 659 40.45 12.16 -2.58
C LEU A 659 41.44 12.66 -3.63
N SER A 660 41.84 13.94 -3.59
CA SER A 660 42.94 14.44 -4.44
C SER A 660 44.23 13.67 -4.17
N MET A 661 44.62 13.51 -2.90
CA MET A 661 45.82 12.76 -2.52
C MET A 661 45.74 11.27 -2.92
N ASP A 662 44.56 10.65 -2.81
CA ASP A 662 44.33 9.29 -3.31
C ASP A 662 44.44 9.20 -4.84
N LEU A 663 43.96 10.20 -5.57
CA LEU A 663 44.08 10.25 -7.04
C LEU A 663 45.52 10.48 -7.49
N ASP A 664 46.25 11.39 -6.84
CA ASP A 664 47.68 11.62 -7.10
C ASP A 664 48.47 10.32 -6.84
N SER A 665 48.19 9.62 -5.74
CA SER A 665 48.76 8.30 -5.44
C SER A 665 48.40 7.24 -6.50
N ALA A 666 47.15 7.22 -6.98
CA ALA A 666 46.75 6.32 -8.07
C ALA A 666 47.45 6.66 -9.40
N PHE A 667 47.69 7.94 -9.67
CA PHE A 667 48.38 8.44 -10.87
C PHE A 667 49.88 8.09 -10.85
N GLU A 668 50.56 8.26 -9.71
CA GLU A 668 51.93 7.77 -9.51
C GLU A 668 52.05 6.25 -9.75
N ILE A 669 51.11 5.47 -9.21
CA ILE A 669 51.05 4.02 -9.45
C ILE A 669 50.85 3.74 -10.95
N ALA A 670 49.91 4.43 -11.60
CA ALA A 670 49.63 4.28 -13.02
C ALA A 670 50.85 4.60 -13.90
N GLN A 671 51.64 5.62 -13.55
CA GLN A 671 52.90 5.93 -14.24
C GLN A 671 53.93 4.82 -14.04
N GLY A 672 54.06 4.27 -12.83
CA GLY A 672 54.96 3.17 -12.51
C GLY A 672 54.62 1.81 -13.14
N LEU A 673 53.43 1.66 -13.74
CA LEU A 673 53.03 0.44 -14.45
C LEU A 673 53.61 0.39 -15.88
N LYS A 674 54.40 -0.65 -16.16
CA LYS A 674 54.86 -1.02 -17.51
C LYS A 674 53.67 -1.28 -18.47
N SER A 675 53.95 -1.35 -19.76
CA SER A 675 52.96 -1.67 -20.81
C SER A 675 52.28 -3.02 -20.57
N LEU A 676 50.97 -2.98 -20.31
CA LEU A 676 50.13 -4.14 -19.99
C LEU A 676 49.67 -4.86 -21.26
N ASN A 677 50.62 -5.37 -22.04
CA ASN A 677 50.38 -6.08 -23.31
C ASN A 677 50.05 -7.56 -23.04
N PRO A 678 49.35 -8.29 -23.94
CA PRO A 678 48.94 -9.69 -23.71
C PRO A 678 50.09 -10.61 -23.28
N GLU A 679 51.25 -10.51 -23.95
CA GLU A 679 52.48 -11.26 -23.64
C GLU A 679 52.96 -11.05 -22.20
N SER A 680 52.82 -9.83 -21.67
CA SER A 680 53.24 -9.48 -20.29
C SER A 680 52.34 -10.05 -19.20
N LEU A 681 51.14 -10.52 -19.57
CA LEU A 681 50.17 -11.13 -18.68
C LEU A 681 50.22 -12.67 -18.73
N LEU A 682 51.07 -13.27 -19.58
CA LEU A 682 51.23 -14.72 -19.69
C LEU A 682 52.46 -15.21 -18.92
N LYS A 683 52.29 -16.32 -18.19
CA LYS A 683 53.39 -16.99 -17.50
C LYS A 683 53.25 -18.50 -17.63
N THR A 684 54.21 -19.15 -18.28
CA THR A 684 54.25 -20.61 -18.34
C THR A 684 54.70 -21.19 -17.00
N LYS A 685 53.96 -22.17 -16.48
CA LYS A 685 54.22 -22.86 -15.23
C LYS A 685 53.81 -24.33 -15.39
N ASP A 686 54.73 -25.25 -15.10
CA ASP A 686 54.48 -26.69 -15.11
C ASP A 686 53.94 -27.24 -16.46
N GLY A 687 54.24 -26.55 -17.56
CA GLY A 687 53.80 -26.87 -18.92
C GLY A 687 52.49 -26.18 -19.35
N GLU A 688 51.63 -25.80 -18.41
CA GLU A 688 50.48 -24.95 -18.71
C GLU A 688 50.89 -23.48 -18.77
N VAL A 689 50.21 -22.70 -19.62
CA VAL A 689 50.29 -21.24 -19.56
C VAL A 689 49.28 -20.75 -18.53
N GLU A 690 49.64 -19.84 -17.65
CA GLU A 690 48.75 -19.15 -16.70
C GLU A 690 48.57 -17.68 -17.11
N VAL A 691 47.44 -17.06 -16.76
CA VAL A 691 47.24 -15.60 -16.92
C VAL A 691 47.49 -14.94 -15.56
N VAL A 692 48.55 -14.14 -15.46
CA VAL A 692 49.03 -13.54 -14.21
C VAL A 692 49.22 -12.05 -14.42
N VAL A 693 48.48 -11.23 -13.68
CA VAL A 693 48.53 -9.75 -13.79
C VAL A 693 49.77 -9.21 -13.04
N PRO A 694 50.75 -8.58 -13.73
CA PRO A 694 51.94 -8.02 -13.08
C PRO A 694 51.56 -6.94 -12.05
N HIS A 695 52.17 -7.00 -10.86
CA HIS A 695 51.91 -6.06 -9.76
C HIS A 695 50.42 -5.91 -9.40
N GLN A 696 49.62 -6.99 -9.51
CA GLN A 696 48.17 -7.01 -9.23
C GLN A 696 47.74 -6.19 -8.00
N HIS A 697 48.46 -6.25 -6.88
CA HIS A 697 48.15 -5.47 -5.67
C HIS A 697 48.20 -3.94 -5.90
N LYS A 698 49.12 -3.43 -6.72
CA LYS A 698 49.19 -2.02 -7.09
C LYS A 698 48.05 -1.60 -8.01
N ILE A 699 47.68 -2.47 -8.95
CA ILE A 699 46.55 -2.21 -9.86
C ILE A 699 45.23 -2.18 -9.09
N VAL A 700 45.04 -3.08 -8.10
CA VAL A 700 43.88 -3.06 -7.21
C VAL A 700 43.83 -1.79 -6.36
N ASP A 701 44.96 -1.33 -5.81
CA ASP A 701 45.02 -0.06 -5.05
C ASP A 701 44.69 1.16 -5.95
N MET A 702 45.33 1.25 -7.13
CA MET A 702 45.06 2.27 -8.15
C MET A 702 43.58 2.33 -8.54
N VAL A 703 42.96 1.18 -8.83
CA VAL A 703 41.55 1.09 -9.23
C VAL A 703 40.62 1.41 -8.06
N SER A 704 40.94 0.94 -6.85
CA SER A 704 40.16 1.25 -5.63
C SER A 704 40.12 2.76 -5.36
N LYS A 705 41.28 3.44 -5.44
CA LYS A 705 41.40 4.89 -5.30
C LYS A 705 40.67 5.64 -6.42
N PHE A 706 40.88 5.24 -7.67
CA PHE A 706 40.22 5.83 -8.84
C PHE A 706 38.69 5.74 -8.78
N VAL A 707 38.13 4.57 -8.44
CA VAL A 707 36.68 4.39 -8.28
C VAL A 707 36.16 5.20 -7.11
N CYS A 708 36.84 5.17 -5.96
CA CYS A 708 36.48 5.97 -4.79
C CYS A 708 36.44 7.48 -5.11
N PHE A 709 37.40 7.97 -5.89
CA PHE A 709 37.41 9.34 -6.41
C PHE A 709 36.20 9.60 -7.32
N LYS A 710 35.98 8.80 -8.38
CA LYS A 710 34.91 9.07 -9.35
C LYS A 710 33.50 9.02 -8.74
N GLU A 711 33.31 8.23 -7.68
CA GLU A 711 32.04 8.13 -6.95
C GLU A 711 31.82 9.25 -5.92
N LYS A 712 32.87 9.84 -5.33
CA LYS A 712 32.76 10.70 -4.13
C LYS A 712 33.33 12.12 -4.28
N ALA A 713 34.25 12.35 -5.22
CA ALA A 713 34.84 13.67 -5.45
C ALA A 713 33.80 14.63 -6.02
N SER A 714 33.83 15.89 -5.59
CA SER A 714 32.93 16.91 -6.14
C SER A 714 33.21 17.18 -7.62
N LYS A 715 32.20 17.68 -8.34
CA LYS A 715 32.32 17.99 -9.79
C LYS A 715 33.40 19.03 -10.09
N ASP A 716 33.70 19.93 -9.16
CA ASP A 716 34.80 20.90 -9.31
C ASP A 716 36.16 20.17 -9.30
N LEU A 717 36.39 19.26 -8.34
CA LEU A 717 37.61 18.46 -8.29
C LEU A 717 37.72 17.51 -9.50
N GLN A 718 36.63 16.83 -9.90
CA GLN A 718 36.63 15.97 -11.10
C GLN A 718 37.00 16.75 -12.37
N ASN A 719 36.51 17.98 -12.53
CA ASN A 719 36.81 18.84 -13.68
C ASN A 719 38.25 19.40 -13.66
N ARG A 720 38.89 19.50 -12.49
CA ARG A 720 40.30 19.92 -12.36
C ARG A 720 41.28 18.77 -12.63
N SER A 721 40.89 17.54 -12.31
CA SER A 721 41.77 16.36 -12.38
C SER A 721 41.55 15.49 -13.63
N VAL A 722 41.08 16.07 -14.74
CA VAL A 722 40.75 15.35 -15.99
C VAL A 722 41.95 14.57 -16.56
N ASP A 723 43.15 15.13 -16.54
CA ASP A 723 44.33 14.47 -17.13
C ASP A 723 44.77 13.22 -16.32
N PRO A 724 44.94 13.26 -14.98
CA PRO A 724 45.12 12.05 -14.17
C PRO A 724 44.04 10.98 -14.37
N LEU A 725 42.76 11.38 -14.38
CA LEU A 725 41.63 10.46 -14.60
C LEU A 725 41.76 9.75 -15.96
N THR A 726 41.94 10.52 -17.03
CA THR A 726 42.03 9.99 -18.41
C THR A 726 43.22 9.04 -18.57
N PHE A 727 44.34 9.33 -17.91
CA PHE A 727 45.52 8.45 -17.92
C PHE A 727 45.29 7.12 -17.19
N ILE A 728 44.62 7.16 -16.02
CA ILE A 728 44.28 5.95 -15.26
C ILE A 728 43.24 5.11 -16.02
N GLU A 729 42.22 5.74 -16.61
CA GLU A 729 41.26 5.06 -17.49
C GLU A 729 41.95 4.40 -18.69
N GLY A 730 42.90 5.09 -19.33
CA GLY A 730 43.72 4.51 -20.40
C GLY A 730 44.49 3.25 -19.98
N LYS A 731 45.03 3.21 -18.76
CA LYS A 731 45.72 2.03 -18.21
C LYS A 731 44.75 0.88 -17.90
N ILE A 732 43.56 1.18 -17.37
CA ILE A 732 42.50 0.19 -17.12
C ILE A 732 41.98 -0.40 -18.44
N MET A 733 41.72 0.45 -19.44
CA MET A 733 41.27 0.02 -20.77
C MET A 733 42.32 -0.82 -21.51
N ALA A 734 43.61 -0.47 -21.41
CA ALA A 734 44.69 -1.28 -21.96
C ALA A 734 44.73 -2.68 -21.31
N LEU A 735 44.57 -2.78 -19.99
CA LEU A 735 44.51 -4.07 -19.29
C LEU A 735 43.28 -4.89 -19.69
N SER A 736 42.11 -4.25 -19.82
CA SER A 736 40.88 -4.90 -20.28
C SER A 736 41.05 -5.46 -21.69
N SER A 737 41.55 -4.66 -22.63
CA SER A 737 41.82 -5.07 -24.02
C SER A 737 42.80 -6.25 -24.12
N SER A 738 43.88 -6.22 -23.32
CA SER A 738 44.82 -7.35 -23.27
C SER A 738 44.22 -8.62 -22.70
N LEU A 739 43.34 -8.52 -21.69
CA LEU A 739 42.61 -9.67 -21.16
C LEU A 739 41.59 -10.22 -22.19
N GLU A 740 40.91 -9.37 -22.95
CA GLU A 740 40.03 -9.78 -24.05
C GLU A 740 40.79 -10.56 -25.12
N MET A 741 41.94 -10.07 -25.58
CA MET A 741 42.80 -10.79 -26.54
C MET A 741 43.22 -12.16 -26.01
N LEU A 742 43.57 -12.26 -24.72
CA LEU A 742 43.94 -13.52 -24.10
C LEU A 742 42.78 -14.51 -24.01
N ILE A 743 41.55 -14.08 -23.69
CA ILE A 743 40.38 -14.97 -23.70
C ILE A 743 40.23 -15.63 -25.09
N THR A 744 40.30 -14.83 -26.15
CA THR A 744 40.15 -15.31 -27.54
C THR A 744 41.28 -16.25 -27.94
N GLN A 745 42.53 -15.93 -27.56
CA GLN A 745 43.69 -16.81 -27.79
C GLN A 745 43.54 -18.14 -27.03
N ARG A 746 43.03 -18.12 -25.79
CA ARG A 746 42.86 -19.31 -24.94
C ARG A 746 41.79 -20.26 -25.47
N TYR A 747 40.60 -19.77 -25.80
CA TYR A 747 39.56 -20.63 -26.39
C TYR A 747 40.02 -21.21 -27.72
N THR A 748 40.67 -20.41 -28.58
CA THR A 748 41.18 -20.87 -29.88
C THR A 748 42.25 -21.94 -29.71
N SER A 749 43.27 -21.69 -28.88
CA SER A 749 44.41 -22.60 -28.67
C SER A 749 44.02 -23.91 -27.96
N LYS A 750 42.93 -23.94 -27.18
CA LYS A 750 42.52 -25.15 -26.44
C LYS A 750 41.48 -26.00 -27.15
N PHE A 751 40.61 -25.40 -27.99
CA PHE A 751 39.45 -26.10 -28.53
C PHE A 751 39.35 -26.13 -30.06
N ASN A 752 39.96 -25.21 -30.81
CA ASN A 752 39.73 -25.07 -32.26
C ASN A 752 39.98 -26.39 -33.03
N GLU A 753 41.12 -27.04 -32.79
CA GLU A 753 41.56 -28.24 -33.51
C GLU A 753 40.64 -29.45 -33.30
N CYS A 754 40.11 -29.63 -32.08
CA CYS A 754 39.23 -30.76 -31.76
C CYS A 754 37.74 -30.44 -32.01
N MET A 755 37.32 -29.20 -31.76
CA MET A 755 35.91 -28.81 -31.77
C MET A 755 35.38 -28.61 -33.19
N SER A 756 36.15 -27.96 -34.07
CA SER A 756 35.72 -27.67 -35.44
C SER A 756 35.37 -28.94 -36.26
N PRO A 757 36.19 -30.02 -36.25
CA PRO A 757 35.83 -31.27 -36.93
C PRO A 757 34.58 -31.96 -36.35
N LEU A 758 34.43 -31.99 -35.01
CA LEU A 758 33.30 -32.65 -34.35
C LEU A 758 31.97 -31.91 -34.61
N MET A 759 31.99 -30.58 -34.62
CA MET A 759 30.83 -29.77 -35.02
C MET A 759 30.49 -30.02 -36.49
N ALA A 760 31.48 -30.09 -37.39
CA ALA A 760 31.26 -30.43 -38.80
C ALA A 760 30.72 -31.86 -39.02
N ALA A 761 31.02 -32.81 -38.12
CA ALA A 761 30.43 -34.15 -38.12
C ALA A 761 28.96 -34.14 -37.66
N MET A 762 28.64 -33.36 -36.62
CA MET A 762 27.26 -33.12 -36.17
C MET A 762 26.40 -32.51 -37.28
N MET A 763 26.92 -31.52 -38.00
CA MET A 763 26.21 -30.88 -39.13
C MET A 763 25.93 -31.83 -40.30
N LYS A 764 26.62 -32.96 -40.39
CA LYS A 764 26.41 -34.00 -41.41
C LYS A 764 25.53 -35.15 -40.92
N GLY A 765 25.03 -35.09 -39.68
CA GLY A 765 24.34 -36.21 -39.02
C GLY A 765 25.23 -37.43 -38.78
N ALA A 766 26.55 -37.27 -38.88
CA ALA A 766 27.52 -38.37 -38.98
C ALA A 766 28.27 -38.66 -37.67
N LEU A 767 27.67 -38.33 -36.52
CA LEU A 767 28.37 -38.39 -35.23
C LEU A 767 28.70 -39.80 -34.75
N GLY A 768 27.84 -40.81 -34.99
CA GLY A 768 28.06 -42.18 -34.52
C GLY A 768 28.51 -42.25 -33.05
N GLU A 769 29.64 -42.93 -32.81
CA GLU A 769 30.29 -43.06 -31.51
C GLU A 769 30.99 -41.77 -31.02
N ASP A 770 31.35 -40.85 -31.93
CA ASP A 770 32.00 -39.56 -31.60
C ASP A 770 31.03 -38.55 -30.95
N SER A 771 29.73 -38.85 -30.91
CA SER A 771 28.71 -38.09 -30.17
C SER A 771 29.10 -37.84 -28.70
N HIS A 772 29.69 -38.83 -28.03
CA HIS A 772 30.20 -38.69 -26.66
C HIS A 772 31.40 -37.75 -26.57
N LYS A 773 32.37 -37.85 -27.50
CA LYS A 773 33.55 -36.99 -27.55
C LYS A 773 33.17 -35.52 -27.77
N LEU A 774 32.18 -35.26 -28.63
CA LEU A 774 31.63 -33.92 -28.83
C LEU A 774 30.93 -33.41 -27.55
N TYR A 775 30.08 -34.22 -26.91
CA TYR A 775 29.42 -33.84 -25.67
C TYR A 775 30.42 -33.49 -24.56
N ASP A 776 31.44 -34.31 -24.35
CA ASP A 776 32.49 -34.06 -23.36
C ASP A 776 33.30 -32.78 -23.68
N MET A 777 33.51 -32.48 -24.97
CA MET A 777 34.15 -31.23 -25.40
C MET A 777 33.25 -30.00 -25.13
N VAL A 778 31.94 -30.10 -25.37
CA VAL A 778 30.95 -29.06 -25.01
C VAL A 778 30.92 -28.84 -23.50
N VAL A 779 30.93 -29.91 -22.70
CA VAL A 779 31.00 -29.84 -21.22
C VAL A 779 32.28 -29.16 -20.77
N SER A 780 33.43 -29.61 -21.29
CA SER A 780 34.75 -29.03 -21.01
C SER A 780 34.77 -27.53 -21.31
N MET A 781 34.30 -27.12 -22.49
CA MET A 781 34.26 -25.73 -22.91
C MET A 781 33.29 -24.87 -22.09
N ALA A 782 32.12 -25.40 -21.73
CA ALA A 782 31.18 -24.71 -20.84
C ALA A 782 31.78 -24.42 -19.45
N THR A 783 32.63 -25.32 -18.95
CA THR A 783 33.30 -25.20 -17.64
C THR A 783 34.67 -24.49 -17.69
N TYR A 784 35.17 -24.10 -18.87
CA TYR A 784 36.53 -23.58 -18.99
C TYR A 784 36.63 -22.11 -18.55
N LEU A 785 37.58 -21.83 -17.64
CA LEU A 785 37.91 -20.50 -17.14
C LEU A 785 39.22 -20.01 -17.79
N PRO A 786 39.19 -19.31 -18.94
CA PRO A 786 40.41 -18.89 -19.67
C PRO A 786 41.27 -17.87 -18.90
N LEU A 787 40.70 -17.20 -17.89
CA LEU A 787 41.38 -16.25 -17.00
C LEU A 787 41.60 -16.80 -15.57
N GLY A 788 41.28 -18.08 -15.30
CA GLY A 788 41.35 -18.65 -13.95
C GLY A 788 40.45 -17.93 -12.94
N LYS A 789 40.87 -17.89 -11.66
CA LYS A 789 40.20 -17.15 -10.57
C LYS A 789 40.72 -15.70 -10.42
N LEU A 790 40.86 -14.95 -11.51
CA LEU A 790 41.26 -13.53 -11.43
C LEU A 790 40.10 -12.67 -10.90
N PRO A 791 40.30 -11.82 -9.86
CA PRO A 791 39.25 -10.97 -9.31
C PRO A 791 39.04 -9.72 -10.17
N LEU A 792 38.40 -9.89 -11.33
CA LEU A 792 38.24 -8.87 -12.38
C LEU A 792 37.69 -7.54 -11.85
N SER A 793 36.64 -7.59 -11.02
CA SER A 793 36.02 -6.42 -10.40
C SER A 793 36.98 -5.56 -9.56
N LYS A 794 38.01 -6.16 -8.95
CA LYS A 794 39.06 -5.46 -8.19
C LYS A 794 40.17 -4.90 -9.10
N ILE A 795 40.36 -5.47 -10.29
CA ILE A 795 41.48 -5.20 -11.21
C ILE A 795 41.11 -4.22 -12.32
N LEU A 796 39.82 -4.18 -12.72
CA LEU A 796 39.30 -3.33 -13.81
C LEU A 796 38.24 -2.33 -13.34
N GLY A 797 37.75 -2.46 -12.11
CA GLY A 797 36.55 -1.76 -11.64
C GLY A 797 35.27 -2.42 -12.16
N LYS A 798 34.13 -2.09 -11.53
CA LYS A 798 32.87 -2.81 -11.74
C LYS A 798 32.40 -2.84 -13.20
N ALA A 799 32.28 -1.68 -13.86
CA ALA A 799 31.70 -1.60 -15.21
C ALA A 799 32.52 -2.35 -16.28
N SER A 800 33.85 -2.23 -16.21
CA SER A 800 34.77 -2.92 -17.14
C SER A 800 34.83 -4.43 -16.87
N ALA A 801 34.78 -4.84 -15.60
CA ALA A 801 34.65 -6.25 -15.23
C ALA A 801 33.32 -6.84 -15.73
N GLU A 802 32.19 -6.16 -15.54
CA GLU A 802 30.87 -6.60 -16.04
C GLU A 802 30.80 -6.69 -17.57
N ALA A 803 31.63 -5.94 -18.31
CA ALA A 803 31.76 -6.09 -19.76
C ALA A 803 32.56 -7.36 -20.14
N LEU A 804 33.69 -7.61 -19.45
CA LEU A 804 34.55 -8.77 -19.68
C LEU A 804 33.88 -10.09 -19.23
N GLU A 805 33.19 -10.07 -18.10
CA GLU A 805 32.40 -11.18 -17.56
C GLU A 805 31.22 -11.54 -18.48
N ARG A 806 30.56 -10.55 -19.12
CA ARG A 806 29.55 -10.81 -20.15
C ARG A 806 30.12 -11.52 -21.38
N ARG A 807 31.35 -11.21 -21.81
CA ARG A 807 32.04 -11.95 -22.89
C ARG A 807 32.37 -13.38 -22.49
N LEU A 808 32.91 -13.60 -21.29
CA LEU A 808 33.14 -14.95 -20.76
C LEU A 808 31.83 -15.76 -20.70
N ALA A 809 30.78 -15.14 -20.15
CA ALA A 809 29.48 -15.76 -20.01
C ALA A 809 28.84 -16.17 -21.35
N VAL A 810 29.10 -15.46 -22.46
CA VAL A 810 28.49 -15.83 -23.76
C VAL A 810 28.90 -17.23 -24.22
N VAL A 811 30.17 -17.61 -24.06
CA VAL A 811 30.65 -18.95 -24.43
C VAL A 811 30.05 -20.01 -23.50
N THR A 812 30.08 -19.77 -22.19
CA THR A 812 29.47 -20.67 -21.18
C THR A 812 27.96 -20.81 -21.38
N THR A 813 27.23 -19.77 -21.76
CA THR A 813 25.79 -19.83 -22.05
C THR A 813 25.51 -20.65 -23.30
N TYR A 814 26.18 -20.38 -24.43
CA TYR A 814 25.96 -21.14 -25.66
C TYR A 814 26.32 -22.62 -25.49
N MET A 815 27.43 -22.93 -24.81
CA MET A 815 27.82 -24.32 -24.54
C MET A 815 26.96 -24.98 -23.45
N GLY A 816 26.44 -24.22 -22.48
CA GLY A 816 25.46 -24.71 -21.51
C GLY A 816 24.12 -25.08 -22.15
N LEU A 817 23.62 -24.24 -23.06
CA LEU A 817 22.41 -24.52 -23.84
C LEU A 817 22.63 -25.70 -24.80
N LEU A 818 23.75 -25.74 -25.53
CA LEU A 818 24.09 -26.86 -26.41
C LEU A 818 24.25 -28.17 -25.62
N LYS A 819 24.86 -28.15 -24.43
CA LYS A 819 24.96 -29.30 -23.52
C LYS A 819 23.58 -29.81 -23.11
N ASN A 820 22.74 -28.92 -22.57
CA ASN A 820 21.42 -29.28 -22.05
C ASN A 820 20.48 -29.75 -23.18
N GLY A 821 20.63 -29.18 -24.38
CA GLY A 821 19.84 -29.52 -25.56
C GLY A 821 20.44 -30.64 -26.41
N PHE A 822 21.63 -31.16 -26.10
CA PHE A 822 22.47 -31.90 -27.04
C PHE A 822 21.75 -33.04 -27.77
N ALA A 823 21.11 -33.93 -27.01
CA ALA A 823 20.38 -35.08 -27.57
C ALA A 823 19.17 -34.68 -28.43
N PHE A 824 18.53 -33.54 -28.14
CA PHE A 824 17.41 -33.02 -28.91
C PHE A 824 17.88 -32.32 -30.19
N ILE A 825 18.92 -31.49 -30.08
CA ILE A 825 19.54 -30.79 -31.22
C ILE A 825 20.13 -31.80 -32.21
N VAL A 826 20.84 -32.82 -31.74
CA VAL A 826 21.37 -33.89 -32.60
C VAL A 826 20.23 -34.63 -33.32
N LYS A 827 19.17 -35.08 -32.62
CA LYS A 827 18.01 -35.71 -33.26
C LYS A 827 17.36 -34.85 -34.33
N MET A 828 17.19 -33.56 -34.03
CA MET A 828 16.60 -32.59 -34.96
C MET A 828 17.46 -32.38 -36.20
N LEU A 829 18.79 -32.57 -36.12
CA LEU A 829 19.73 -32.52 -37.24
C LEU A 829 19.89 -33.87 -37.98
N THR A 830 19.66 -35.02 -37.33
CA THR A 830 19.77 -36.36 -37.96
C THR A 830 18.54 -36.81 -38.75
N LYS A 831 17.55 -35.93 -38.94
CA LYS A 831 16.26 -36.17 -39.63
C LYS A 831 15.26 -37.06 -38.89
N ASP A 832 15.56 -37.52 -37.68
CA ASP A 832 14.58 -38.11 -36.75
C ASP A 832 13.74 -37.01 -36.08
N PHE A 833 13.11 -36.18 -36.91
CA PHE A 833 12.38 -34.99 -36.50
C PHE A 833 10.96 -35.35 -36.06
N ASN A 834 10.51 -34.78 -34.93
CA ASN A 834 9.10 -34.77 -34.53
C ASN A 834 8.72 -33.41 -33.93
N GLU A 835 7.41 -33.17 -33.76
CA GLU A 835 6.88 -31.90 -33.26
C GLU A 835 7.27 -31.61 -31.80
N ASP A 836 7.36 -32.66 -30.96
CA ASP A 836 7.78 -32.54 -29.55
C ASP A 836 9.18 -31.92 -29.38
N LEU A 837 10.07 -32.08 -30.36
CA LEU A 837 11.40 -31.46 -30.34
C LEU A 837 11.34 -29.93 -30.43
N LEU A 838 10.32 -29.35 -31.09
CA LEU A 838 10.11 -27.90 -31.13
C LEU A 838 9.48 -27.37 -29.84
N SER A 839 8.73 -28.20 -29.10
CA SER A 839 8.17 -27.80 -27.81
C SER A 839 9.18 -27.84 -26.66
N GLN A 840 10.36 -28.45 -26.84
CA GLN A 840 11.40 -28.52 -25.81
C GLN A 840 12.00 -27.14 -25.51
N PRO A 841 11.80 -26.57 -24.31
CA PRO A 841 12.22 -25.19 -24.02
C PRO A 841 13.71 -24.92 -24.24
N VAL A 842 14.57 -25.92 -24.07
CA VAL A 842 16.02 -25.79 -24.29
C VAL A 842 16.36 -25.63 -25.78
N VAL A 843 15.62 -26.27 -26.68
CA VAL A 843 15.78 -26.09 -28.14
C VAL A 843 15.26 -24.71 -28.55
N THR A 844 14.17 -24.26 -27.93
CA THR A 844 13.57 -22.93 -28.12
C THR A 844 14.50 -21.80 -27.66
N GLU A 845 15.09 -21.94 -26.47
CA GLU A 845 16.05 -21.00 -25.87
C GLU A 845 17.35 -20.96 -26.68
N PHE A 846 17.89 -22.12 -27.08
CA PHE A 846 19.08 -22.21 -27.93
C PHE A 846 18.86 -21.57 -29.30
N TYR A 847 17.74 -21.85 -29.99
CA TYR A 847 17.40 -21.21 -31.26
C TYR A 847 17.26 -19.69 -31.12
N THR A 848 16.55 -19.23 -30.08
CA THR A 848 16.38 -17.80 -29.80
C THR A 848 17.74 -17.12 -29.53
N LYS A 849 18.63 -17.78 -28.79
CA LYS A 849 19.96 -17.23 -28.51
C LYS A 849 20.90 -17.27 -29.72
N LEU A 850 20.74 -18.24 -30.63
CA LEU A 850 21.42 -18.22 -31.93
C LEU A 850 20.96 -17.08 -32.84
N GLN A 851 19.75 -16.55 -32.66
CA GLN A 851 19.24 -15.43 -33.44
C GLN A 851 19.68 -14.06 -32.91
N ASP A 852 20.02 -13.97 -31.61
CA ASP A 852 20.59 -12.77 -30.98
C ASP A 852 21.85 -12.27 -31.73
N LYS A 853 21.80 -11.04 -32.25
CA LYS A 853 22.90 -10.43 -33.00
C LYS A 853 24.03 -9.92 -32.09
N GLU A 854 23.70 -9.42 -30.90
CA GLU A 854 24.69 -8.93 -29.94
C GLU A 854 25.47 -10.11 -29.37
N ALA A 855 24.77 -11.14 -28.89
CA ALA A 855 25.42 -12.34 -28.36
C ALA A 855 26.25 -13.09 -29.42
N ARG A 856 25.80 -13.13 -30.68
CA ARG A 856 26.63 -13.65 -31.79
C ARG A 856 27.88 -12.80 -32.03
N SER A 857 27.79 -11.47 -31.99
CA SER A 857 28.96 -10.59 -32.16
C SER A 857 29.97 -10.74 -31.00
N LEU A 858 29.48 -10.86 -29.77
CA LEU A 858 30.32 -11.17 -28.60
C LEU A 858 30.96 -12.57 -28.73
N LEU A 859 30.23 -13.56 -29.22
CA LEU A 859 30.75 -14.91 -29.44
C LEU A 859 31.79 -14.96 -30.57
N ALA A 860 31.58 -14.24 -31.68
CA ALA A 860 32.51 -14.11 -32.79
C ALA A 860 33.85 -13.49 -32.34
N THR A 861 33.81 -12.44 -31.51
CA THR A 861 35.03 -11.83 -30.95
C THR A 861 35.72 -12.68 -29.89
N THR A 862 34.99 -13.54 -29.17
CA THR A 862 35.50 -14.32 -28.02
C THR A 862 35.95 -15.73 -28.40
N ALA A 863 35.34 -16.36 -29.40
CA ALA A 863 35.63 -17.72 -29.86
C ALA A 863 35.26 -17.90 -31.35
N PRO A 864 35.94 -17.22 -32.29
CA PRO A 864 35.53 -17.08 -33.70
C PRO A 864 35.31 -18.41 -34.45
N PHE A 865 36.08 -19.44 -34.12
CA PHE A 865 35.94 -20.77 -34.74
C PHE A 865 34.56 -21.42 -34.49
N LEU A 866 33.84 -20.99 -33.46
CA LEU A 866 32.48 -21.44 -33.18
C LEU A 866 31.43 -20.74 -34.04
N GLU A 867 31.68 -19.53 -34.55
CA GLU A 867 30.67 -18.73 -35.27
C GLU A 867 30.15 -19.47 -36.50
N THR A 868 31.06 -19.99 -37.33
CA THR A 868 30.71 -20.79 -38.52
C THR A 868 29.90 -22.04 -38.15
N SER A 869 30.20 -22.68 -37.03
CA SER A 869 29.50 -23.87 -36.55
C SER A 869 28.10 -23.56 -36.02
N PHE A 870 27.95 -22.47 -35.26
CA PHE A 870 26.66 -22.02 -34.75
C PHE A 870 25.77 -21.45 -35.86
N LYS A 871 26.34 -20.77 -36.85
CA LYS A 871 25.62 -20.36 -38.06
C LYS A 871 25.13 -21.57 -38.85
N ALA A 872 26.00 -22.54 -39.13
CA ALA A 872 25.60 -23.76 -39.84
C ALA A 872 24.50 -24.54 -39.10
N MET A 873 24.56 -24.62 -37.76
CA MET A 873 23.45 -25.16 -36.96
C MET A 873 22.18 -24.37 -37.16
N LEU A 874 22.21 -23.03 -37.02
CA LEU A 874 21.03 -22.19 -37.20
C LEU A 874 20.38 -22.39 -38.58
N ASP A 875 21.18 -22.40 -39.64
CA ASP A 875 20.74 -22.62 -41.02
C ASP A 875 20.06 -24.00 -41.17
N ALA A 876 20.56 -25.05 -40.51
CA ALA A 876 19.96 -26.38 -40.51
C ALA A 876 18.71 -26.50 -39.61
N MET A 877 18.68 -25.83 -38.45
CA MET A 877 17.47 -25.73 -37.62
C MET A 877 16.34 -25.07 -38.44
N GLN A 878 16.65 -24.01 -39.20
CA GLN A 878 15.73 -23.37 -40.14
C GLN A 878 15.30 -24.30 -41.28
N ALA A 879 16.18 -25.15 -41.82
CA ALA A 879 15.80 -26.13 -42.83
C ALA A 879 14.82 -27.20 -42.29
N CYS A 880 15.02 -27.69 -41.07
CA CYS A 880 14.09 -28.62 -40.42
C CYS A 880 12.73 -27.95 -40.12
N LEU A 881 12.73 -26.72 -39.59
CA LEU A 881 11.52 -25.91 -39.40
C LEU A 881 10.75 -25.69 -40.72
N THR A 882 11.46 -25.37 -41.80
CA THR A 882 10.87 -25.20 -43.15
C THR A 882 10.24 -26.50 -43.64
N THR A 883 10.87 -27.65 -43.38
CA THR A 883 10.38 -28.97 -43.78
C THR A 883 9.12 -29.35 -43.00
N TRP A 884 9.11 -29.16 -41.68
CA TRP A 884 7.95 -29.40 -40.82
C TRP A 884 6.78 -28.48 -41.17
N LEU A 885 7.01 -27.18 -41.41
CA LEU A 885 5.95 -26.27 -41.89
C LEU A 885 5.35 -26.70 -43.23
N GLY A 886 6.15 -27.28 -44.14
CA GLY A 886 5.66 -27.84 -45.39
C GLY A 886 4.77 -29.06 -45.17
N GLN A 887 5.16 -29.95 -44.25
CA GLN A 887 4.39 -31.13 -43.86
C GLN A 887 3.07 -30.75 -43.18
N VAL A 888 3.10 -29.95 -42.11
CA VAL A 888 1.88 -29.57 -41.39
C VAL A 888 1.01 -28.65 -42.24
N GLY A 889 1.59 -27.71 -42.99
CA GLY A 889 0.86 -26.85 -43.94
C GLY A 889 0.09 -27.65 -45.00
N SER A 890 0.61 -28.81 -45.44
CA SER A 890 -0.09 -29.68 -46.39
C SER A 890 -1.41 -30.23 -45.82
N THR A 891 -1.52 -30.45 -44.50
CA THR A 891 -2.73 -31.02 -43.87
C THR A 891 -3.96 -30.12 -43.98
N PHE A 892 -3.79 -28.80 -44.21
CA PHE A 892 -4.85 -27.83 -44.42
C PHE A 892 -4.66 -27.03 -45.72
N VAL A 893 -4.03 -27.63 -46.74
CA VAL A 893 -3.74 -26.98 -48.03
C VAL A 893 -4.98 -26.44 -48.76
N LYS A 894 -6.15 -27.06 -48.55
CA LYS A 894 -7.45 -26.56 -49.05
C LYS A 894 -7.79 -25.19 -48.47
N PHE A 895 -7.68 -25.05 -47.15
CA PHE A 895 -7.89 -23.76 -46.47
C PHE A 895 -6.84 -22.72 -46.92
N LEU A 896 -5.57 -23.11 -47.06
CA LEU A 896 -4.51 -22.21 -47.56
C LEU A 896 -4.77 -21.71 -48.99
N ASN A 897 -5.25 -22.57 -49.90
CA ASN A 897 -5.65 -22.17 -51.25
C ASN A 897 -6.89 -21.26 -51.23
N LYS A 898 -7.92 -21.59 -50.44
CA LYS A 898 -9.14 -20.76 -50.32
C LYS A 898 -8.87 -19.38 -49.71
N LEU A 899 -7.95 -19.31 -48.75
CA LEU A 899 -7.47 -18.07 -48.13
C LEU A 899 -6.61 -17.22 -49.08
N ALA A 900 -6.19 -17.76 -50.24
CA ALA A 900 -5.45 -17.06 -51.28
C ALA A 900 -6.35 -16.63 -52.48
N GLU A 901 -7.66 -16.87 -52.43
CA GLU A 901 -8.60 -16.37 -53.44
C GLU A 901 -8.91 -14.87 -53.19
N PRO A 902 -8.96 -14.02 -54.23
CA PRO A 902 -9.02 -12.57 -54.06
C PRO A 902 -10.40 -12.02 -53.60
N ASP A 903 -11.50 -12.73 -53.86
CA ASP A 903 -12.88 -12.25 -53.66
C ASP A 903 -13.56 -12.93 -52.45
N VAL A 904 -13.18 -12.52 -51.25
CA VAL A 904 -13.71 -13.09 -49.98
C VAL A 904 -15.06 -12.47 -49.60
N ILE A 905 -16.14 -12.95 -50.23
CA ILE A 905 -17.53 -12.56 -49.91
C ILE A 905 -18.00 -13.27 -48.62
N VAL A 906 -18.75 -12.57 -47.77
CA VAL A 906 -19.21 -13.03 -46.45
C VAL A 906 -20.00 -14.36 -46.52
N ASP A 907 -20.91 -14.49 -47.49
CA ASP A 907 -21.69 -15.72 -47.67
C ASP A 907 -20.85 -16.87 -48.22
N THR A 908 -19.85 -16.59 -49.06
CA THR A 908 -18.84 -17.57 -49.50
C THR A 908 -18.04 -18.08 -48.30
N VAL A 909 -17.60 -17.21 -47.39
CA VAL A 909 -16.95 -17.63 -46.13
C VAL A 909 -17.88 -18.53 -45.32
N ARG A 910 -19.17 -18.18 -45.20
CA ARG A 910 -20.17 -18.97 -44.46
C ARG A 910 -20.45 -20.35 -45.09
N ALA A 911 -20.22 -20.51 -46.40
CA ALA A 911 -20.29 -21.77 -47.12
C ALA A 911 -18.97 -22.58 -47.00
N THR A 912 -17.83 -21.99 -47.33
CA THR A 912 -16.49 -22.59 -47.20
C THR A 912 -16.23 -23.13 -45.78
N LEU A 913 -16.63 -22.40 -44.74
CA LEU A 913 -16.53 -22.87 -43.34
C LEU A 913 -17.32 -24.16 -43.05
N ARG A 914 -18.37 -24.46 -43.82
CA ARG A 914 -19.19 -25.68 -43.70
C ARG A 914 -18.72 -26.81 -44.60
N GLU A 915 -18.26 -26.48 -45.81
CA GLU A 915 -18.00 -27.47 -46.87
C GLU A 915 -16.51 -27.80 -47.01
N ASP A 916 -15.62 -26.79 -47.02
CA ASP A 916 -14.18 -26.96 -47.27
C ASP A 916 -13.36 -27.19 -45.99
N VAL A 917 -13.75 -26.56 -44.87
CA VAL A 917 -12.85 -26.35 -43.72
C VAL A 917 -12.95 -27.45 -42.65
N LEU A 918 -14.13 -28.03 -42.43
CA LEU A 918 -14.38 -28.92 -41.27
C LEU A 918 -15.12 -30.23 -41.57
N GLY A 919 -15.81 -30.35 -42.71
CA GLY A 919 -16.64 -31.51 -43.03
C GLY A 919 -17.72 -31.79 -41.96
N ALA A 920 -17.95 -33.06 -41.64
CA ALA A 920 -18.91 -33.50 -40.62
C ALA A 920 -18.35 -33.32 -39.19
N PHE A 921 -18.13 -32.07 -38.79
CA PHE A 921 -17.55 -31.69 -37.50
C PHE A 921 -18.47 -32.05 -36.32
N ASP A 922 -18.09 -33.01 -35.48
CA ASP A 922 -18.82 -33.28 -34.23
C ASP A 922 -18.54 -32.19 -33.21
N VAL A 923 -19.57 -31.40 -32.91
CA VAL A 923 -19.56 -30.32 -31.91
C VAL A 923 -19.12 -30.82 -30.52
N LYS A 924 -19.27 -32.13 -30.23
CA LYS A 924 -18.83 -32.74 -28.96
C LYS A 924 -17.30 -32.84 -28.83
N ALA A 925 -16.57 -32.94 -29.94
CA ALA A 925 -15.10 -33.08 -29.94
C ALA A 925 -14.37 -31.81 -29.47
N VAL A 926 -15.05 -30.67 -29.38
CA VAL A 926 -14.49 -29.39 -28.91
C VAL A 926 -14.20 -29.40 -27.40
N ASN A 927 -14.78 -30.36 -26.66
CA ASN A 927 -14.55 -30.56 -25.23
C ASN A 927 -13.45 -31.59 -24.92
N THR A 928 -12.99 -32.35 -25.90
CA THR A 928 -11.80 -33.21 -25.77
C THR A 928 -10.56 -32.38 -26.12
N GLU A 929 -9.64 -32.26 -25.15
CA GLU A 929 -8.37 -31.53 -25.32
C GLU A 929 -7.34 -32.36 -26.11
N GLU A 930 -7.71 -32.78 -27.33
CA GLU A 930 -6.73 -33.24 -28.30
C GLU A 930 -5.77 -32.10 -28.64
N ALA A 931 -4.48 -32.41 -28.74
CA ALA A 931 -3.42 -31.41 -28.79
C ALA A 931 -3.37 -30.66 -30.13
N GLU A 932 -4.21 -29.64 -30.29
CA GLU A 932 -4.07 -28.68 -31.39
C GLU A 932 -2.73 -27.95 -31.29
N LEU A 933 -1.90 -28.09 -32.33
CA LEU A 933 -0.63 -27.37 -32.50
C LEU A 933 -0.79 -25.87 -32.20
N ASP A 934 0.05 -25.37 -31.29
CA ASP A 934 0.13 -23.95 -30.98
C ASP A 934 0.94 -23.19 -32.05
N TRP A 935 0.22 -22.74 -33.08
CA TRP A 935 0.72 -21.87 -34.13
C TRP A 935 1.30 -20.54 -33.62
N PHE A 936 0.81 -20.02 -32.49
CA PHE A 936 1.36 -18.82 -31.87
C PHE A 936 2.71 -19.11 -31.24
N PHE A 937 2.85 -20.21 -30.49
CA PHE A 937 4.14 -20.67 -29.97
C PHE A 937 5.16 -20.90 -31.10
N ALA A 938 4.77 -21.59 -32.17
CA ALA A 938 5.62 -21.83 -33.33
C ALA A 938 6.09 -20.52 -33.98
N PHE A 939 5.18 -19.57 -34.23
CA PHE A 939 5.55 -18.28 -34.80
C PHE A 939 6.44 -17.45 -33.87
N SER A 940 6.02 -17.31 -32.61
CA SER A 940 6.63 -16.39 -31.64
C SER A 940 8.04 -16.80 -31.21
N ASN A 941 8.40 -18.08 -31.34
CA ASN A 941 9.73 -18.58 -30.96
C ASN A 941 10.64 -18.92 -32.15
N TYR A 942 10.07 -19.33 -33.29
CA TYR A 942 10.86 -19.79 -34.43
C TYR A 942 10.68 -18.89 -35.66
N ILE A 943 9.45 -18.78 -36.16
CA ILE A 943 9.21 -18.29 -37.52
C ILE A 943 9.42 -16.77 -37.65
N LYS A 944 9.13 -15.99 -36.61
CA LYS A 944 9.42 -14.54 -36.62
C LYS A 944 10.91 -14.21 -36.84
N TYR A 945 11.81 -15.14 -36.52
CA TYR A 945 13.26 -15.00 -36.74
C TYR A 945 13.75 -15.60 -38.07
N MET A 946 12.89 -16.27 -38.84
CA MET A 946 13.24 -16.80 -40.17
C MET A 946 13.15 -15.74 -41.28
N GLY A 947 12.60 -14.56 -40.99
CA GLY A 947 12.49 -13.46 -41.96
C GLY A 947 11.70 -13.87 -43.20
N THR A 948 12.22 -13.56 -44.38
CA THR A 948 11.54 -13.72 -45.68
C THR A 948 11.48 -15.17 -46.21
N GLN A 949 11.63 -16.18 -45.36
CA GLN A 949 11.83 -17.57 -45.78
C GLN A 949 10.54 -18.22 -46.33
N GLN A 950 10.65 -18.83 -47.51
CA GLN A 950 9.55 -19.48 -48.21
C GLN A 950 9.61 -21.00 -48.02
N VAL A 951 8.43 -21.59 -47.77
CA VAL A 951 8.17 -23.02 -47.64
C VAL A 951 7.55 -23.51 -48.95
N LEU A 952 7.96 -24.68 -49.44
CA LEU A 952 7.32 -25.32 -50.59
C LEU A 952 6.11 -26.16 -50.12
N LEU A 953 4.92 -25.85 -50.61
CA LEU A 953 3.71 -26.64 -50.34
C LEU A 953 3.33 -27.51 -51.55
N PRO A 954 3.04 -28.81 -51.35
CA PRO A 954 2.55 -29.67 -52.42
C PRO A 954 1.12 -29.26 -52.82
N GLY A 955 0.88 -29.09 -54.12
CA GLY A 955 -0.44 -28.74 -54.64
C GLY A 955 -1.33 -29.95 -54.90
N GLU A 956 -2.63 -29.84 -54.61
CA GLU A 956 -3.64 -30.78 -55.10
C GLU A 956 -3.86 -30.58 -56.61
N GLY A 957 -3.00 -31.21 -57.43
CA GLY A 957 -3.12 -31.19 -58.90
C GLY A 957 -2.64 -29.91 -59.60
N VAL A 958 -1.96 -29.02 -58.87
CA VAL A 958 -1.36 -27.77 -59.37
C VAL A 958 0.13 -27.75 -58.99
N GLU A 959 0.96 -27.03 -59.76
CA GLU A 959 2.37 -26.82 -59.45
C GLU A 959 2.59 -26.37 -57.99
N SER A 960 3.60 -26.95 -57.34
CA SER A 960 3.92 -26.72 -55.93
C SER A 960 4.23 -25.24 -55.66
N LYS A 961 3.48 -24.61 -54.75
CA LYS A 961 3.57 -23.17 -54.49
C LYS A 961 4.60 -22.90 -53.38
N HIS A 962 5.46 -21.91 -53.62
CA HIS A 962 6.25 -21.30 -52.55
C HIS A 962 5.38 -20.32 -51.75
N VAL A 963 5.24 -20.56 -50.45
CA VAL A 963 4.42 -19.75 -49.53
C VAL A 963 5.27 -19.33 -48.34
N HIS A 964 5.11 -18.09 -47.90
CA HIS A 964 5.91 -17.53 -46.81
C HIS A 964 5.65 -18.27 -45.48
N ALA A 965 6.70 -18.61 -44.73
CA ALA A 965 6.57 -19.37 -43.48
C ALA A 965 5.58 -18.73 -42.48
N ALA A 966 5.68 -17.41 -42.30
CA ALA A 966 4.74 -16.63 -41.48
C ALA A 966 3.26 -16.75 -41.92
N TYR A 967 2.98 -16.83 -43.23
CA TYR A 967 1.61 -16.96 -43.74
C TYR A 967 1.00 -18.31 -43.36
N ILE A 968 1.80 -19.39 -43.32
CA ILE A 968 1.33 -20.72 -42.90
C ILE A 968 0.93 -20.70 -41.42
N CYS A 969 1.72 -20.08 -40.53
CA CYS A 969 1.36 -19.97 -39.11
C CYS A 969 0.15 -19.06 -38.87
N VAL A 970 0.07 -17.94 -39.59
CA VAL A 970 -1.09 -17.04 -39.56
C VAL A 970 -2.36 -17.79 -40.01
N ALA A 971 -2.30 -18.52 -41.12
CA ALA A 971 -3.42 -19.33 -41.58
C ALA A 971 -3.79 -20.45 -40.60
N GLY A 972 -2.82 -21.12 -39.97
CA GLY A 972 -3.06 -22.15 -38.95
C GLY A 972 -3.77 -21.62 -37.70
N ALA A 973 -3.39 -20.43 -37.23
CA ALA A 973 -4.11 -19.76 -36.13
C ALA A 973 -5.48 -19.24 -36.55
N LEU A 974 -5.62 -18.71 -37.78
CA LEU A 974 -6.89 -18.27 -38.33
C LEU A 974 -7.87 -19.43 -38.51
N LEU A 975 -7.39 -20.62 -38.89
CA LEU A 975 -8.15 -21.86 -38.93
C LEU A 975 -8.68 -22.25 -37.54
N ARG A 976 -7.90 -22.04 -36.48
CA ARG A 976 -8.35 -22.25 -35.09
C ARG A 976 -9.45 -21.28 -34.68
N ILE A 977 -9.35 -20.01 -35.08
CA ILE A 977 -10.41 -19.01 -34.89
C ILE A 977 -11.66 -19.40 -35.67
N ALA A 978 -11.50 -19.80 -36.93
CA ALA A 978 -12.59 -20.29 -37.79
C ALA A 978 -13.35 -21.48 -37.17
N LYS A 979 -12.67 -22.43 -36.51
CA LYS A 979 -13.30 -23.51 -35.73
C LYS A 979 -14.22 -22.95 -34.63
N TYR A 980 -13.74 -22.06 -33.77
CA TYR A 980 -14.54 -21.50 -32.68
C TYR A 980 -15.73 -20.67 -33.21
N VAL A 981 -15.54 -19.89 -34.27
CA VAL A 981 -16.63 -19.19 -34.97
C VAL A 981 -17.66 -20.18 -35.50
N MET A 982 -17.24 -21.31 -36.09
CA MET A 982 -18.17 -22.35 -36.55
C MET A 982 -18.95 -23.04 -35.43
N VAL A 983 -18.38 -23.20 -34.24
CA VAL A 983 -19.12 -23.70 -33.07
C VAL A 983 -20.19 -22.68 -32.63
N ILE A 984 -19.87 -21.38 -32.64
CA ILE A 984 -20.84 -20.30 -32.37
C ILE A 984 -21.95 -20.33 -33.44
N LEU A 985 -21.62 -20.46 -34.73
CA LEU A 985 -22.58 -20.55 -35.84
C LEU A 985 -23.44 -21.83 -35.84
N SER A 986 -22.96 -22.94 -35.27
CA SER A 986 -23.77 -24.15 -35.15
C SER A 986 -24.88 -23.99 -34.11
N GLN A 987 -24.60 -23.23 -33.04
CA GLN A 987 -25.52 -22.93 -31.94
C GLN A 987 -26.43 -21.73 -32.24
N GLU A 988 -26.09 -20.85 -33.19
CA GLU A 988 -26.97 -19.78 -33.72
C GLU A 988 -28.33 -20.35 -34.14
N LYS A 989 -28.34 -21.55 -34.73
CA LYS A 989 -29.57 -22.27 -35.09
C LYS A 989 -30.48 -22.59 -33.89
N VAL A 990 -29.93 -22.76 -32.69
CA VAL A 990 -30.71 -23.02 -31.46
C VAL A 990 -31.41 -21.75 -30.97
N CYS A 991 -30.94 -20.56 -31.35
CA CYS A 991 -31.69 -19.32 -31.11
C CYS A 991 -33.03 -19.28 -31.86
N HIS A 992 -33.13 -19.98 -32.99
CA HIS A 992 -34.26 -19.97 -33.92
C HIS A 992 -35.09 -21.27 -33.95
N ASP A 993 -34.71 -22.32 -33.20
CA ASP A 993 -35.45 -23.58 -33.15
C ASP A 993 -36.76 -23.44 -32.35
N ALA A 994 -37.89 -23.37 -33.05
CA ALA A 994 -39.23 -23.25 -32.48
C ALA A 994 -39.68 -24.45 -31.61
N LYS A 995 -38.91 -25.54 -31.56
CA LYS A 995 -39.14 -26.65 -30.60
C LYS A 995 -38.66 -26.34 -29.18
N VAL A 996 -37.90 -25.25 -29.00
CA VAL A 996 -37.29 -24.90 -27.73
C VAL A 996 -38.14 -23.83 -27.02
N LEU A 997 -38.95 -24.29 -26.06
CA LEU A 997 -39.91 -23.48 -25.32
C LEU A 997 -39.25 -22.38 -24.47
N LEU A 998 -39.96 -21.24 -24.31
CA LEU A 998 -39.62 -20.21 -23.34
C LEU A 998 -39.86 -20.71 -21.90
N PHE A 999 -39.13 -20.17 -20.93
CA PHE A 999 -39.27 -20.57 -19.52
C PHE A 999 -40.73 -20.48 -19.01
N LYS A 1000 -41.46 -19.43 -19.40
CA LYS A 1000 -42.88 -19.23 -19.04
C LYS A 1000 -43.78 -20.37 -19.55
N GLU A 1001 -43.51 -20.89 -20.75
CA GLU A 1001 -44.26 -21.99 -21.37
C GLU A 1001 -43.91 -23.33 -20.71
N MET A 1002 -42.62 -23.56 -20.44
CA MET A 1002 -42.15 -24.72 -19.66
C MET A 1002 -42.77 -24.76 -18.26
N LEU A 1003 -42.88 -23.60 -17.60
CA LEU A 1003 -43.46 -23.50 -16.27
C LEU A 1003 -44.97 -23.78 -16.28
N HIS A 1004 -45.70 -23.24 -17.27
CA HIS A 1004 -47.12 -23.53 -17.46
C HIS A 1004 -47.36 -25.01 -17.74
N ALA A 1005 -46.56 -25.63 -18.62
CA ALA A 1005 -46.61 -27.06 -18.90
C ALA A 1005 -46.31 -27.90 -17.66
N PHE A 1006 -45.31 -27.51 -16.85
CA PHE A 1006 -44.94 -28.20 -15.61
C PHE A 1006 -46.03 -28.11 -14.52
N MET A 1007 -46.73 -26.97 -14.38
CA MET A 1007 -47.88 -26.86 -13.48
C MET A 1007 -49.13 -27.60 -14.00
N SER A 1008 -49.25 -27.75 -15.33
CA SER A 1008 -50.35 -28.50 -15.96
C SER A 1008 -50.14 -30.02 -15.94
N ALA A 1009 -48.89 -30.48 -15.85
CA ALA A 1009 -48.53 -31.90 -15.81
C ALA A 1009 -48.80 -32.49 -14.43
N ALA A 1010 -49.90 -33.24 -14.29
CA ALA A 1010 -50.21 -33.99 -13.08
C ALA A 1010 -49.06 -34.95 -12.71
N LYS A 1011 -48.74 -35.02 -11.41
CA LYS A 1011 -47.63 -35.79 -10.82
C LYS A 1011 -47.40 -37.16 -11.49
N GLY A 1012 -46.35 -37.30 -12.31
CA GLY A 1012 -45.99 -38.59 -12.93
C GLY A 1012 -44.77 -38.56 -13.84
N SER A 1013 -44.71 -37.62 -14.80
CA SER A 1013 -43.62 -37.55 -15.78
C SER A 1013 -42.66 -36.39 -15.49
N SER A 1014 -41.37 -36.68 -15.29
CA SER A 1014 -40.32 -35.67 -15.43
C SER A 1014 -40.09 -35.39 -16.92
N PRO A 1015 -40.25 -34.15 -17.42
CA PRO A 1015 -39.78 -33.80 -18.75
C PRO A 1015 -38.26 -33.87 -18.79
N GLU A 1016 -37.68 -34.29 -19.92
CA GLU A 1016 -36.27 -34.02 -20.21
C GLU A 1016 -36.11 -32.52 -20.44
N TRP A 1017 -35.37 -31.86 -19.55
CA TRP A 1017 -35.42 -30.41 -19.35
C TRP A 1017 -34.32 -29.64 -20.09
N GLU A 1018 -34.08 -29.97 -21.37
CA GLU A 1018 -33.20 -29.14 -22.20
C GLU A 1018 -33.86 -27.77 -22.48
N THR A 1019 -33.52 -26.79 -21.65
CA THR A 1019 -33.85 -25.38 -21.92
C THR A 1019 -33.00 -24.87 -23.09
N LYS A 1020 -33.43 -23.77 -23.72
CA LYS A 1020 -32.60 -23.00 -24.67
C LYS A 1020 -31.22 -22.73 -24.10
N MET A 1021 -31.16 -22.24 -22.86
CA MET A 1021 -29.93 -21.95 -22.15
C MET A 1021 -29.05 -23.19 -21.94
N SER A 1022 -29.62 -24.37 -21.67
CA SER A 1022 -28.87 -25.61 -21.48
C SER A 1022 -28.02 -25.99 -22.70
N ARG A 1023 -28.48 -25.66 -23.91
CA ARG A 1023 -27.70 -25.81 -25.15
C ARG A 1023 -26.73 -24.63 -25.36
N LEU A 1024 -27.18 -23.39 -25.11
CA LEU A 1024 -26.35 -22.19 -25.24
C LEU A 1024 -25.15 -22.13 -24.28
N ILE A 1025 -25.24 -22.75 -23.10
CA ILE A 1025 -24.13 -22.86 -22.13
C ILE A 1025 -22.94 -23.62 -22.74
N GLY A 1026 -23.15 -24.48 -23.74
CA GLY A 1026 -22.08 -25.09 -24.53
C GLY A 1026 -21.16 -24.07 -25.24
N CYS A 1027 -21.65 -22.84 -25.50
CA CYS A 1027 -20.84 -21.74 -26.04
C CYS A 1027 -20.01 -20.99 -24.99
N GLN A 1028 -20.25 -21.17 -23.68
CA GLN A 1028 -19.65 -20.33 -22.63
C GLN A 1028 -18.11 -20.37 -22.65
N HIS A 1029 -17.54 -21.57 -22.81
CA HIS A 1029 -16.09 -21.77 -22.96
C HIS A 1029 -15.57 -21.41 -24.35
N VAL A 1030 -16.43 -21.40 -25.37
CA VAL A 1030 -16.07 -21.08 -26.76
C VAL A 1030 -15.83 -19.58 -26.93
N PHE A 1031 -16.70 -18.73 -26.36
CA PHE A 1031 -16.48 -17.28 -26.36
C PHE A 1031 -15.19 -16.88 -25.62
N GLU A 1032 -14.87 -17.58 -24.52
CA GLU A 1032 -13.66 -17.38 -23.73
C GLU A 1032 -12.39 -17.79 -24.49
N LYS A 1033 -12.36 -19.01 -25.07
CA LYS A 1033 -11.26 -19.47 -25.93
C LYS A 1033 -11.11 -18.60 -27.18
N LEU A 1034 -12.20 -18.12 -27.79
CA LEU A 1034 -12.16 -17.19 -28.92
C LEU A 1034 -11.54 -15.84 -28.53
N ALA A 1035 -11.94 -15.24 -27.39
CA ALA A 1035 -11.35 -13.99 -26.92
C ALA A 1035 -9.83 -14.12 -26.67
N GLN A 1036 -9.38 -15.23 -26.10
CA GLN A 1036 -7.95 -15.51 -25.90
C GLN A 1036 -7.20 -15.66 -27.23
N VAL A 1037 -7.68 -16.52 -28.14
CA VAL A 1037 -6.97 -16.83 -29.38
C VAL A 1037 -7.00 -15.67 -30.38
N THR A 1038 -8.06 -14.85 -30.41
CA THR A 1038 -8.10 -13.62 -31.23
C THR A 1038 -7.13 -12.55 -30.71
N GLY A 1039 -6.96 -12.43 -29.38
CA GLY A 1039 -5.91 -11.59 -28.80
C GLY A 1039 -4.51 -11.99 -29.27
N LEU A 1040 -4.15 -13.26 -29.11
CA LEU A 1040 -2.85 -13.80 -29.56
C LEU A 1040 -2.67 -13.72 -31.09
N PHE A 1041 -3.74 -13.89 -31.86
CA PHE A 1041 -3.70 -13.76 -33.31
C PHE A 1041 -3.41 -12.34 -33.76
N ASP A 1042 -4.03 -11.31 -33.18
CA ASP A 1042 -3.79 -9.91 -33.57
C ASP A 1042 -2.30 -9.55 -33.41
N ASP A 1043 -1.71 -9.85 -32.25
CA ASP A 1043 -0.29 -9.62 -31.94
C ASP A 1043 0.64 -10.36 -32.92
N MET A 1044 0.27 -11.58 -33.30
CA MET A 1044 1.01 -12.40 -34.27
C MET A 1044 0.86 -11.87 -35.70
N PHE A 1045 -0.34 -11.39 -36.05
CA PHE A 1045 -0.68 -10.94 -37.38
C PHE A 1045 0.00 -9.61 -37.73
N GLU A 1046 0.09 -8.68 -36.77
CA GLU A 1046 0.86 -7.44 -36.92
C GLU A 1046 2.36 -7.74 -37.16
N GLN A 1047 2.95 -8.63 -36.35
CA GLN A 1047 4.34 -9.09 -36.55
C GLN A 1047 4.52 -9.80 -37.90
N ALA A 1048 3.59 -10.65 -38.32
CA ALA A 1048 3.66 -11.35 -39.60
C ALA A 1048 3.53 -10.40 -40.80
N CYS A 1049 2.67 -9.37 -40.71
CA CYS A 1049 2.53 -8.34 -41.74
C CYS A 1049 3.82 -7.50 -41.86
N SER A 1050 4.50 -7.16 -40.76
CA SER A 1050 5.76 -6.41 -40.82
C SER A 1050 6.91 -7.20 -41.47
N ILE A 1051 6.88 -8.54 -41.41
CA ILE A 1051 7.84 -9.43 -42.09
C ILE A 1051 7.49 -9.62 -43.58
N THR A 1052 6.21 -9.68 -43.92
CA THR A 1052 5.73 -10.07 -45.27
C THR A 1052 5.39 -8.91 -46.19
N GLY A 1053 5.24 -7.69 -45.67
CA GLY A 1053 4.79 -6.51 -46.42
C GLY A 1053 3.26 -6.37 -46.51
N GLY A 1054 2.50 -7.31 -45.95
CA GLY A 1054 1.02 -7.28 -45.92
C GLY A 1054 0.39 -8.63 -46.22
N MET A 1055 -0.86 -8.81 -45.80
CA MET A 1055 -1.65 -10.04 -46.01
C MET A 1055 -3.12 -9.68 -46.24
N ASP A 1056 -3.45 -9.14 -47.41
CA ASP A 1056 -4.79 -8.59 -47.69
C ASP A 1056 -5.91 -9.64 -47.69
N SER A 1057 -5.67 -10.83 -48.26
CA SER A 1057 -6.67 -11.91 -48.28
C SER A 1057 -6.97 -12.45 -46.88
N VAL A 1058 -5.94 -12.59 -46.04
CA VAL A 1058 -6.07 -12.91 -44.61
C VAL A 1058 -6.85 -11.83 -43.90
N THR A 1059 -6.54 -10.55 -44.17
CA THR A 1059 -7.26 -9.40 -43.60
C THR A 1059 -8.74 -9.41 -43.98
N ALA A 1060 -9.07 -9.74 -45.23
CA ALA A 1060 -10.44 -9.84 -45.71
C ALA A 1060 -11.19 -11.00 -45.03
N PHE A 1061 -10.59 -12.19 -44.96
CA PHE A 1061 -11.18 -13.36 -44.29
C PHE A 1061 -11.37 -13.12 -42.78
N TYR A 1062 -10.39 -12.51 -42.12
CA TYR A 1062 -10.47 -12.18 -40.69
C TYR A 1062 -11.59 -11.16 -40.40
N LYS A 1063 -11.73 -10.11 -41.24
CA LYS A 1063 -12.86 -9.17 -41.17
C LYS A 1063 -14.22 -9.83 -41.48
N ALA A 1064 -14.26 -10.84 -42.34
CA ALA A 1064 -15.47 -11.62 -42.60
C ALA A 1064 -15.85 -12.45 -41.36
N LEU A 1065 -14.91 -13.18 -40.74
CA LEU A 1065 -15.15 -13.90 -39.47
C LEU A 1065 -15.64 -12.97 -38.35
N GLN A 1066 -15.00 -11.81 -38.20
CA GLN A 1066 -15.40 -10.75 -37.27
C GLN A 1066 -16.86 -10.33 -37.48
N LYS A 1067 -17.23 -9.94 -38.71
CA LYS A 1067 -18.60 -9.54 -39.06
C LYS A 1067 -19.63 -10.65 -38.82
N ILE A 1068 -19.31 -11.89 -39.21
CA ILE A 1068 -20.16 -13.07 -39.03
C ILE A 1068 -20.40 -13.35 -37.54
N THR A 1069 -19.34 -13.26 -36.73
CA THR A 1069 -19.40 -13.51 -35.28
C THR A 1069 -20.12 -12.39 -34.54
N ALA A 1070 -19.90 -11.13 -34.92
CA ALA A 1070 -20.58 -9.98 -34.34
C ALA A 1070 -22.10 -10.03 -34.60
N ALA A 1071 -22.53 -10.55 -35.76
CA ALA A 1071 -23.93 -10.82 -36.04
C ALA A 1071 -24.50 -11.92 -35.11
N ALA A 1072 -23.89 -13.13 -35.12
CA ALA A 1072 -24.34 -14.25 -34.29
C ALA A 1072 -24.36 -13.89 -32.78
N ALA A 1073 -23.30 -13.25 -32.27
CA ALA A 1073 -23.22 -12.78 -30.88
C ALA A 1073 -24.34 -11.80 -30.52
N SER A 1074 -24.79 -10.97 -31.47
CA SER A 1074 -25.93 -10.06 -31.26
C SER A 1074 -27.26 -10.82 -31.13
N GLU A 1075 -27.46 -11.88 -31.91
CA GLU A 1075 -28.64 -12.75 -31.82
C GLU A 1075 -28.65 -13.57 -30.52
N PHE A 1076 -27.50 -14.08 -30.07
CA PHE A 1076 -27.38 -14.74 -28.76
C PHE A 1076 -27.78 -13.79 -27.62
N VAL A 1077 -27.26 -12.56 -27.60
CA VAL A 1077 -27.60 -11.56 -26.56
C VAL A 1077 -29.09 -11.23 -26.56
N ALA A 1078 -29.70 -11.10 -27.73
CA ALA A 1078 -31.15 -10.88 -27.85
C ALA A 1078 -31.96 -12.08 -27.33
N ALA A 1079 -31.56 -13.32 -27.65
CA ALA A 1079 -32.21 -14.53 -27.17
C ALA A 1079 -32.12 -14.68 -25.64
N ILE A 1080 -30.93 -14.48 -25.05
CA ILE A 1080 -30.72 -14.53 -23.60
C ILE A 1080 -31.57 -13.44 -22.91
N GLY A 1081 -31.63 -12.24 -23.48
CA GLY A 1081 -32.47 -11.14 -22.97
C GLY A 1081 -33.96 -11.47 -22.96
N ALA A 1082 -34.46 -12.13 -24.02
CA ALA A 1082 -35.85 -12.58 -24.10
C ALA A 1082 -36.17 -13.67 -23.05
N ASP A 1083 -35.27 -14.64 -22.83
CA ASP A 1083 -35.45 -15.68 -21.82
C ASP A 1083 -35.45 -15.10 -20.39
N VAL A 1084 -34.52 -14.18 -20.07
CA VAL A 1084 -34.46 -13.48 -18.77
C VAL A 1084 -35.74 -12.66 -18.52
N ALA A 1085 -36.23 -11.94 -19.54
CA ALA A 1085 -37.47 -11.18 -19.44
C ALA A 1085 -38.71 -12.09 -19.25
N SER A 1086 -38.79 -13.20 -19.97
CA SER A 1086 -39.86 -14.21 -19.87
C SER A 1086 -39.89 -14.89 -18.49
N LEU A 1087 -38.72 -15.20 -17.94
CA LEU A 1087 -38.58 -15.71 -16.57
C LEU A 1087 -39.07 -14.69 -15.54
N GLN A 1088 -38.64 -13.43 -15.66
CA GLN A 1088 -39.03 -12.37 -14.73
C GLN A 1088 -40.55 -12.10 -14.78
N ASP A 1089 -41.15 -12.13 -15.97
CA ASP A 1089 -42.60 -11.98 -16.14
C ASP A 1089 -43.40 -13.15 -15.52
N ALA A 1090 -42.93 -14.39 -15.68
CA ALA A 1090 -43.54 -15.56 -15.04
C ALA A 1090 -43.50 -15.47 -13.50
N VAL A 1091 -42.35 -15.09 -12.92
CA VAL A 1091 -42.20 -14.89 -11.47
C VAL A 1091 -43.04 -13.71 -10.96
N ASN A 1092 -43.08 -12.59 -11.69
CA ASN A 1092 -43.95 -11.44 -11.39
C ASN A 1092 -45.44 -11.85 -11.35
N THR A 1093 -45.89 -12.66 -12.30
CA THR A 1093 -47.28 -13.10 -12.42
C THR A 1093 -47.67 -13.96 -11.22
N LEU A 1094 -46.94 -15.05 -10.96
CA LEU A 1094 -47.20 -15.94 -9.82
C LEU A 1094 -47.19 -15.20 -8.46
N TYR A 1095 -46.30 -14.22 -8.29
CA TYR A 1095 -46.24 -13.42 -7.07
C TYR A 1095 -47.44 -12.49 -6.91
N LYS A 1096 -47.86 -11.81 -7.98
CA LYS A 1096 -49.06 -10.94 -7.97
C LYS A 1096 -50.32 -11.74 -7.66
N ASP A 1097 -50.48 -12.90 -8.31
CA ASP A 1097 -51.65 -13.76 -8.12
C ASP A 1097 -51.65 -14.42 -6.73
N LEU A 1098 -50.47 -14.67 -6.14
CA LEU A 1098 -50.35 -15.11 -4.75
C LEU A 1098 -50.86 -14.05 -3.76
N ILE A 1099 -50.37 -12.82 -3.85
CA ILE A 1099 -50.70 -11.73 -2.89
C ILE A 1099 -52.12 -11.20 -3.09
N ALA A 1100 -52.68 -11.29 -4.30
CA ALA A 1100 -54.08 -10.94 -4.55
C ALA A 1100 -55.06 -11.92 -3.88
N LYS A 1101 -54.63 -13.17 -3.64
CA LYS A 1101 -55.42 -14.26 -3.06
C LYS A 1101 -55.13 -14.52 -1.57
N ASN A 1102 -53.92 -14.20 -1.10
CA ASN A 1102 -53.44 -14.52 0.25
C ASN A 1102 -52.85 -13.28 0.94
N ASP A 1103 -53.42 -12.90 2.09
CA ASP A 1103 -52.88 -11.86 2.98
C ASP A 1103 -51.65 -12.40 3.74
N LEU A 1104 -50.49 -12.33 3.08
CA LEU A 1104 -49.21 -12.82 3.63
C LEU A 1104 -48.81 -12.10 4.93
N ASP A 1105 -49.20 -10.83 5.10
CA ASP A 1105 -48.90 -10.07 6.31
C ASP A 1105 -49.67 -10.61 7.51
N LYS A 1106 -50.98 -10.83 7.35
CA LYS A 1106 -51.81 -11.49 8.37
C LYS A 1106 -51.34 -12.93 8.65
N ILE A 1107 -50.92 -13.68 7.65
CA ILE A 1107 -50.44 -15.07 7.82
C ILE A 1107 -49.12 -15.12 8.61
N PHE A 1108 -48.11 -14.33 8.22
CA PHE A 1108 -46.77 -14.42 8.83
C PHE A 1108 -46.60 -13.57 10.11
N LYS A 1109 -47.38 -12.49 10.30
CA LYS A 1109 -47.22 -11.56 11.44
C LYS A 1109 -48.26 -11.72 12.55
N SER A 1110 -49.38 -12.42 12.32
CA SER A 1110 -50.34 -12.77 13.39
C SER A 1110 -49.64 -13.40 14.59
N ASP A 1111 -50.03 -13.08 15.83
CA ASP A 1111 -49.43 -13.67 17.04
C ASP A 1111 -49.60 -15.20 17.09
N VAL A 1112 -50.74 -15.72 16.65
CA VAL A 1112 -50.99 -17.16 16.48
C VAL A 1112 -50.89 -17.54 15.01
N LEU A 1113 -50.06 -18.51 14.66
CA LEU A 1113 -50.02 -19.08 13.31
C LEU A 1113 -51.20 -20.03 13.14
N ASP A 1114 -52.21 -19.63 12.36
CA ASP A 1114 -53.31 -20.52 12.02
C ASP A 1114 -52.85 -21.63 11.08
N LYS A 1115 -53.08 -22.87 11.50
CA LYS A 1115 -52.75 -24.08 10.75
C LYS A 1115 -53.59 -24.23 9.47
N GLN A 1116 -54.84 -23.74 9.45
CA GLN A 1116 -55.68 -23.81 8.25
C GLN A 1116 -55.20 -22.82 7.18
N SER A 1117 -54.97 -21.56 7.54
CA SER A 1117 -54.41 -20.53 6.66
C SER A 1117 -53.02 -20.90 6.14
N MET A 1118 -52.16 -21.48 6.99
CA MET A 1118 -50.86 -22.01 6.54
C MET A 1118 -51.00 -23.18 5.56
N LEU A 1119 -51.92 -24.12 5.80
CA LEU A 1119 -52.17 -25.25 4.89
C LEU A 1119 -52.76 -24.77 3.56
N ALA A 1120 -53.65 -23.77 3.57
CA ALA A 1120 -54.18 -23.13 2.36
C ALA A 1120 -53.07 -22.46 1.54
N LEU A 1121 -52.16 -21.71 2.19
CA LEU A 1121 -51.01 -21.09 1.51
C LEU A 1121 -50.05 -22.14 0.91
N CYS A 1122 -49.74 -23.22 1.65
CA CYS A 1122 -48.91 -24.31 1.14
C CYS A 1122 -49.60 -25.13 0.02
N THR A 1123 -50.94 -25.14 -0.04
CA THR A 1123 -51.71 -25.81 -1.12
C THR A 1123 -52.05 -24.88 -2.29
N ASP A 1124 -51.62 -23.62 -2.26
CA ASP A 1124 -51.81 -22.68 -3.36
C ASP A 1124 -50.90 -23.01 -4.56
N PRO A 1125 -51.46 -23.25 -5.77
CA PRO A 1125 -50.66 -23.48 -6.97
C PRO A 1125 -49.66 -22.36 -7.27
N ASN A 1126 -49.99 -21.10 -6.92
CA ASN A 1126 -49.10 -19.97 -7.14
C ASN A 1126 -47.90 -20.01 -6.20
N MET A 1127 -48.10 -20.44 -4.95
CA MET A 1127 -47.02 -20.60 -3.98
C MET A 1127 -46.11 -21.78 -4.35
N GLN A 1128 -46.70 -22.91 -4.75
CA GLN A 1128 -45.96 -24.06 -5.25
C GLN A 1128 -45.15 -23.71 -6.51
N GLY A 1129 -45.77 -22.98 -7.45
CA GLY A 1129 -45.12 -22.43 -8.63
C GLY A 1129 -43.92 -21.54 -8.29
N LEU A 1130 -44.03 -20.63 -7.32
CA LEU A 1130 -42.93 -19.77 -6.88
C LEU A 1130 -41.77 -20.57 -6.24
N VAL A 1131 -42.06 -21.53 -5.36
CA VAL A 1131 -41.01 -22.37 -4.73
C VAL A 1131 -40.24 -23.15 -5.79
N LEU A 1132 -40.96 -23.78 -6.73
CA LEU A 1132 -40.37 -24.61 -7.80
C LEU A 1132 -39.68 -23.76 -8.89
N SER A 1133 -40.15 -22.53 -9.11
CA SER A 1133 -39.47 -21.54 -9.94
C SER A 1133 -38.18 -21.05 -9.29
N CYS A 1134 -38.15 -20.84 -7.97
CA CYS A 1134 -37.07 -20.12 -7.29
C CYS A 1134 -35.69 -20.75 -7.53
N ALA A 1135 -35.54 -22.05 -7.29
CA ALA A 1135 -34.27 -22.75 -7.49
C ALA A 1135 -33.84 -22.80 -8.97
N LYS A 1136 -34.80 -23.01 -9.89
CA LYS A 1136 -34.54 -23.02 -11.34
C LYS A 1136 -34.15 -21.64 -11.87
N ALA A 1137 -34.81 -20.59 -11.39
CA ALA A 1137 -34.53 -19.20 -11.70
C ALA A 1137 -33.14 -18.78 -11.17
N ASP A 1138 -32.84 -19.08 -9.90
CA ASP A 1138 -31.55 -18.74 -9.29
C ASP A 1138 -30.37 -19.41 -9.99
N ARG A 1139 -30.53 -20.68 -10.39
CA ARG A 1139 -29.55 -21.40 -11.21
C ARG A 1139 -29.38 -20.79 -12.60
N PHE A 1140 -30.48 -20.53 -13.31
CA PHE A 1140 -30.45 -19.91 -14.65
C PHE A 1140 -29.78 -18.53 -14.63
N LEU A 1141 -30.11 -17.68 -13.65
CA LEU A 1141 -29.51 -16.35 -13.49
C LEU A 1141 -28.01 -16.44 -13.13
N LEU A 1142 -27.58 -17.47 -12.39
CA LEU A 1142 -26.17 -17.74 -12.12
C LEU A 1142 -25.40 -18.17 -13.39
N GLU A 1143 -25.98 -19.08 -14.18
CA GLU A 1143 -25.39 -19.58 -15.43
C GLU A 1143 -25.27 -18.45 -16.47
N VAL A 1144 -26.33 -17.65 -16.67
CA VAL A 1144 -26.31 -16.44 -17.52
C VAL A 1144 -25.32 -15.39 -16.98
N GLY A 1145 -25.35 -15.11 -15.67
CA GLY A 1145 -24.44 -14.16 -15.02
C GLY A 1145 -22.96 -14.56 -15.12
N GLY A 1146 -22.64 -15.85 -15.26
CA GLY A 1146 -21.30 -16.35 -15.54
C GLY A 1146 -20.90 -16.35 -17.02
N MET A 1147 -21.84 -16.11 -17.94
CA MET A 1147 -21.61 -16.10 -19.39
C MET A 1147 -21.46 -14.68 -19.96
N LEU A 1148 -22.31 -13.73 -19.55
CA LEU A 1148 -22.30 -12.35 -20.02
C LEU A 1148 -20.92 -11.65 -19.87
N PRO A 1149 -20.16 -11.82 -18.75
CA PRO A 1149 -18.82 -11.25 -18.62
C PRO A 1149 -17.79 -11.85 -19.58
N ARG A 1150 -17.94 -13.13 -19.98
CA ARG A 1150 -17.01 -13.79 -20.92
C ARG A 1150 -17.24 -13.30 -22.34
N MET A 1151 -18.50 -13.11 -22.75
CA MET A 1151 -18.84 -12.48 -24.03
C MET A 1151 -18.28 -11.05 -24.10
N LYS A 1152 -18.34 -10.29 -22.99
CA LYS A 1152 -17.81 -8.92 -22.88
C LYS A 1152 -16.29 -8.79 -23.06
N ASN A 1153 -15.53 -9.90 -23.03
CA ASN A 1153 -14.09 -9.91 -23.31
C ASN A 1153 -13.74 -9.89 -24.81
N LEU A 1154 -14.72 -10.03 -25.71
CA LEU A 1154 -14.50 -9.86 -27.16
C LEU A 1154 -14.27 -8.39 -27.51
N LYS A 1155 -13.27 -8.12 -28.37
CA LYS A 1155 -12.90 -6.74 -28.77
C LYS A 1155 -14.05 -6.06 -29.54
N VAL A 1156 -14.54 -4.93 -29.02
CA VAL A 1156 -15.53 -4.04 -29.66
C VAL A 1156 -14.77 -2.99 -30.49
N PRO A 1157 -15.21 -2.63 -31.72
CA PRO A 1157 -16.39 -3.09 -32.44
C PRO A 1157 -16.17 -4.36 -33.30
N GLN A 1158 -14.95 -4.93 -33.30
CA GLN A 1158 -14.51 -5.97 -34.23
C GLN A 1158 -15.33 -7.27 -34.14
N TRP A 1159 -15.35 -7.88 -32.95
CA TRP A 1159 -15.98 -9.17 -32.67
C TRP A 1159 -17.39 -9.06 -32.08
N MET A 1160 -17.78 -7.84 -31.71
CA MET A 1160 -19.04 -7.51 -31.06
C MET A 1160 -19.39 -6.04 -31.34
N SER A 1161 -20.63 -5.77 -31.74
CA SER A 1161 -21.09 -4.39 -31.97
C SER A 1161 -21.21 -3.61 -30.65
N GLU A 1162 -21.07 -2.29 -30.71
CA GLU A 1162 -21.32 -1.42 -29.54
C GLU A 1162 -22.72 -1.61 -28.96
N SER A 1163 -23.73 -1.77 -29.82
CA SER A 1163 -25.12 -2.02 -29.41
C SER A 1163 -25.22 -3.31 -28.61
N SER A 1164 -24.56 -4.39 -29.02
CA SER A 1164 -24.56 -5.66 -28.30
C SER A 1164 -23.73 -5.62 -27.01
N ALA A 1165 -22.64 -4.86 -26.96
CA ALA A 1165 -21.89 -4.62 -25.72
C ALA A 1165 -22.68 -3.78 -24.69
N LYS A 1166 -23.46 -2.81 -25.17
CA LYS A 1166 -24.42 -2.01 -24.37
C LYS A 1166 -25.57 -2.90 -23.88
N LEU A 1167 -26.13 -3.76 -24.74
CA LEU A 1167 -27.17 -4.74 -24.37
C LEU A 1167 -26.67 -5.77 -23.35
N ILE A 1168 -25.46 -6.33 -23.51
CA ILE A 1168 -24.84 -7.23 -22.52
C ILE A 1168 -24.73 -6.55 -21.16
N SER A 1169 -24.30 -5.28 -21.12
CA SER A 1169 -24.13 -4.55 -19.86
C SER A 1169 -25.49 -4.26 -19.20
N ALA A 1170 -26.49 -3.83 -19.97
CA ALA A 1170 -27.84 -3.64 -19.46
C ALA A 1170 -28.50 -4.95 -18.98
N LEU A 1171 -28.28 -6.05 -19.71
CA LEU A 1171 -28.78 -7.38 -19.35
C LEU A 1171 -28.05 -7.96 -18.13
N GLN A 1172 -26.74 -7.68 -17.98
CA GLN A 1172 -25.98 -8.02 -16.78
C GLN A 1172 -26.55 -7.27 -15.56
N ASP A 1173 -26.81 -5.96 -15.69
CA ASP A 1173 -27.42 -5.16 -14.63
C ASP A 1173 -28.83 -5.68 -14.28
N ASP A 1174 -29.66 -6.05 -15.27
CA ASP A 1174 -31.01 -6.56 -15.03
C ASP A 1174 -31.03 -7.97 -14.44
N VAL A 1175 -30.10 -8.85 -14.84
CA VAL A 1175 -29.85 -10.15 -14.17
C VAL A 1175 -29.43 -9.92 -12.73
N GLN A 1176 -28.52 -8.97 -12.44
CA GLN A 1176 -28.10 -8.67 -11.06
C GLN A 1176 -29.24 -8.08 -10.21
N LYS A 1177 -30.01 -7.12 -10.73
CA LYS A 1177 -31.21 -6.56 -10.06
C LYS A 1177 -32.24 -7.64 -9.75
N PHE A 1178 -32.43 -8.59 -10.66
CA PHE A 1178 -33.38 -9.68 -10.48
C PHE A 1178 -32.86 -10.72 -9.47
N GLN A 1179 -31.60 -11.15 -9.58
CA GLN A 1179 -30.95 -12.14 -8.72
C GLN A 1179 -30.66 -11.61 -7.29
N ALA A 1180 -30.66 -10.29 -7.10
CA ALA A 1180 -30.28 -9.57 -5.88
C ALA A 1180 -30.67 -10.26 -4.56
N MET A 1181 -29.79 -10.16 -3.56
CA MET A 1181 -29.92 -10.83 -2.25
C MET A 1181 -30.55 -9.95 -1.17
N ASP A 1182 -30.50 -8.62 -1.31
CA ASP A 1182 -30.97 -7.70 -0.27
C ASP A 1182 -32.50 -7.69 -0.16
N GLY A 1183 -32.98 -8.12 1.01
CA GLY A 1183 -34.41 -8.24 1.34
C GLY A 1183 -35.12 -6.91 1.64
N SER A 1184 -34.66 -5.79 1.06
CA SER A 1184 -35.33 -4.49 1.14
C SER A 1184 -36.59 -4.47 0.26
N VAL A 1185 -37.64 -5.15 0.72
CA VAL A 1185 -38.98 -5.04 0.14
C VAL A 1185 -39.43 -3.57 0.24
N ASP A 1186 -39.44 -2.89 -0.90
CA ASP A 1186 -39.83 -1.48 -1.06
C ASP A 1186 -41.37 -1.35 -0.98
N LYS A 1187 -41.87 -1.39 0.26
CA LYS A 1187 -43.29 -1.65 0.59
C LYS A 1187 -44.29 -0.70 -0.05
N ASP A 1188 -43.87 0.52 -0.39
CA ASP A 1188 -44.74 1.59 -0.85
C ASP A 1188 -44.90 1.64 -2.38
N LYS A 1189 -44.40 0.62 -3.12
CA LYS A 1189 -44.46 0.57 -4.60
C LYS A 1189 -45.18 -0.67 -5.13
N GLN A 1190 -46.49 -0.54 -5.29
CA GLN A 1190 -47.39 -1.51 -5.94
C GLN A 1190 -47.06 -1.79 -7.43
N ALA A 1191 -46.05 -1.11 -7.99
CA ALA A 1191 -45.57 -1.22 -9.37
C ALA A 1191 -44.14 -1.81 -9.51
N CYS A 1192 -43.46 -2.17 -8.42
CA CYS A 1192 -42.10 -2.73 -8.50
C CYS A 1192 -42.09 -4.14 -9.14
N LYS A 1193 -41.06 -4.41 -9.95
CA LYS A 1193 -40.70 -5.76 -10.39
C LYS A 1193 -40.27 -6.60 -9.18
N VAL A 1194 -40.68 -7.87 -9.13
CA VAL A 1194 -40.36 -8.79 -8.04
C VAL A 1194 -38.92 -9.27 -8.18
N SER A 1195 -38.13 -9.14 -7.12
CA SER A 1195 -36.75 -9.66 -7.07
C SER A 1195 -36.71 -11.08 -6.51
N MET A 1196 -35.65 -11.81 -6.80
CA MET A 1196 -35.43 -13.13 -6.20
C MET A 1196 -35.26 -13.05 -4.68
N ALA A 1197 -34.73 -11.96 -4.11
CA ALA A 1197 -34.81 -11.72 -2.66
C ALA A 1197 -36.24 -11.74 -2.13
N THR A 1198 -37.21 -11.14 -2.83
CA THR A 1198 -38.63 -11.15 -2.43
C THR A 1198 -39.20 -12.58 -2.45
N VAL A 1199 -38.91 -13.36 -3.51
CA VAL A 1199 -39.34 -14.76 -3.62
C VAL A 1199 -38.69 -15.63 -2.53
N ARG A 1200 -37.38 -15.50 -2.32
CA ARG A 1200 -36.63 -16.19 -1.25
C ARG A 1200 -37.17 -15.83 0.14
N TYR A 1201 -37.51 -14.57 0.41
CA TYR A 1201 -38.09 -14.13 1.68
C TYR A 1201 -39.47 -14.74 1.95
N VAL A 1202 -40.36 -14.81 0.95
CA VAL A 1202 -41.68 -15.46 1.11
C VAL A 1202 -41.53 -16.98 1.25
N ASN A 1203 -40.65 -17.61 0.48
CA ASN A 1203 -40.33 -19.04 0.62
C ASN A 1203 -39.75 -19.36 2.01
N GLY A 1204 -38.78 -18.58 2.49
CA GLY A 1204 -38.19 -18.74 3.83
C GLY A 1204 -39.20 -18.48 4.96
N SER A 1205 -40.09 -17.50 4.80
CA SER A 1205 -41.15 -17.20 5.76
C SER A 1205 -42.24 -18.28 5.80
N MET A 1206 -42.62 -18.84 4.64
CA MET A 1206 -43.48 -20.03 4.59
C MET A 1206 -42.79 -21.24 5.24
N THR A 1207 -41.54 -21.53 4.88
CA THR A 1207 -40.77 -22.67 5.41
C THR A 1207 -40.67 -22.62 6.93
N LEU A 1208 -40.35 -21.45 7.50
CA LEU A 1208 -40.26 -21.29 8.95
C LEU A 1208 -41.64 -21.33 9.63
N SER A 1209 -42.67 -20.71 9.03
CA SER A 1209 -44.05 -20.77 9.55
C SER A 1209 -44.58 -22.20 9.56
N GLN A 1210 -44.27 -23.00 8.54
CA GLN A 1210 -44.65 -24.40 8.49
C GLN A 1210 -43.83 -25.25 9.49
N ALA A 1211 -42.52 -25.05 9.61
CA ALA A 1211 -41.72 -25.71 10.65
C ALA A 1211 -42.27 -25.43 12.08
N LEU A 1212 -42.84 -24.24 12.29
CA LEU A 1212 -43.53 -23.85 13.53
C LEU A 1212 -44.93 -24.49 13.70
N SER A 1213 -45.68 -24.77 12.62
CA SER A 1213 -47.11 -25.11 12.68
C SER A 1213 -47.53 -26.50 12.16
N ARG A 1214 -46.76 -27.17 11.28
CA ARG A 1214 -47.12 -28.51 10.77
C ARG A 1214 -47.10 -29.56 11.86
N ASP A 1215 -47.82 -30.67 11.69
CA ASP A 1215 -47.69 -31.79 12.64
C ASP A 1215 -46.28 -32.38 12.62
N LEU A 1216 -45.82 -32.88 13.77
CA LEU A 1216 -44.51 -33.52 13.92
C LEU A 1216 -44.63 -34.99 13.53
N GLN A 1217 -43.67 -35.49 12.76
CA GLN A 1217 -43.58 -36.93 12.49
C GLN A 1217 -43.01 -37.69 13.70
N PRO A 1218 -43.24 -39.01 13.81
CA PRO A 1218 -42.66 -39.83 14.88
C PRO A 1218 -41.14 -39.63 15.00
N GLY A 1219 -40.67 -39.26 16.19
CA GLY A 1219 -39.26 -38.94 16.46
C GLY A 1219 -38.83 -37.49 16.19
N GLU A 1220 -39.64 -36.67 15.50
CA GLU A 1220 -39.35 -35.24 15.37
C GLU A 1220 -39.71 -34.45 16.63
N THR A 1221 -38.84 -33.51 17.01
CA THR A 1221 -39.18 -32.46 17.99
C THR A 1221 -39.34 -31.12 17.28
N ARG A 1222 -40.29 -30.29 17.73
CA ARG A 1222 -40.50 -28.94 17.18
C ARG A 1222 -39.20 -28.12 17.19
N ILE A 1223 -38.47 -28.15 18.30
CA ILE A 1223 -37.20 -27.42 18.48
C ILE A 1223 -36.14 -27.93 17.49
N GLY A 1224 -36.06 -29.25 17.24
CA GLY A 1224 -35.14 -29.85 16.27
C GLY A 1224 -35.49 -29.53 14.81
N LEU A 1225 -36.77 -29.60 14.44
CA LEU A 1225 -37.25 -29.23 13.11
C LEU A 1225 -37.02 -27.74 12.80
N VAL A 1226 -37.45 -26.86 13.71
CA VAL A 1226 -37.24 -25.41 13.61
C VAL A 1226 -35.75 -25.05 13.66
N GLY A 1227 -34.94 -25.80 14.41
CA GLY A 1227 -33.48 -25.67 14.44
C GLY A 1227 -32.82 -25.99 13.10
N ARG A 1228 -33.18 -27.12 12.45
CA ARG A 1228 -32.72 -27.45 11.10
C ARG A 1228 -33.13 -26.37 10.09
N CYS A 1229 -34.41 -26.00 10.09
CA CYS A 1229 -34.95 -24.95 9.23
C CYS A 1229 -34.18 -23.63 9.34
N GLN A 1230 -33.95 -23.12 10.56
CA GLN A 1230 -33.14 -21.91 10.76
C GLN A 1230 -31.69 -22.05 10.28
N ASN A 1231 -31.06 -23.21 10.50
CA ASN A 1231 -29.68 -23.43 10.06
C ASN A 1231 -29.57 -23.43 8.52
N ILE A 1232 -30.53 -24.01 7.80
CA ILE A 1232 -30.58 -24.02 6.34
C ILE A 1232 -30.81 -22.60 5.80
N LEU A 1233 -31.79 -21.87 6.35
CA LEU A 1233 -32.09 -20.49 5.94
C LEU A 1233 -30.90 -19.56 6.19
N ALA A 1234 -30.22 -19.70 7.34
CA ALA A 1234 -28.99 -18.95 7.64
C ALA A 1234 -27.82 -19.35 6.72
N LYS A 1235 -27.62 -20.65 6.43
CA LYS A 1235 -26.59 -21.15 5.49
C LYS A 1235 -26.76 -20.56 4.09
N LYS A 1236 -28.00 -20.35 3.65
CA LYS A 1236 -28.33 -19.76 2.33
C LYS A 1236 -28.45 -18.22 2.36
N GLY A 1237 -28.29 -17.57 3.51
CA GLY A 1237 -28.48 -16.11 3.65
C GLY A 1237 -29.92 -15.64 3.41
N ILE A 1238 -30.92 -16.51 3.51
CA ILE A 1238 -32.32 -16.19 3.21
C ILE A 1238 -32.94 -15.40 4.37
N ALA A 1239 -33.40 -14.18 4.07
CA ALA A 1239 -34.16 -13.36 4.99
C ALA A 1239 -35.54 -13.98 5.32
N VAL A 1240 -36.04 -13.72 6.52
CA VAL A 1240 -37.30 -14.29 7.03
C VAL A 1240 -38.03 -13.23 7.86
N GLU A 1241 -39.36 -13.24 7.85
CA GLU A 1241 -40.18 -12.31 8.64
C GLU A 1241 -39.74 -12.27 10.14
N PRO A 1242 -39.30 -11.11 10.66
CA PRO A 1242 -38.79 -10.97 12.03
C PRO A 1242 -39.73 -11.46 13.13
N MET A 1243 -41.06 -11.36 12.95
CA MET A 1243 -42.03 -11.93 13.89
C MET A 1243 -41.90 -13.45 14.03
N LEU A 1244 -41.57 -14.18 12.95
CA LEU A 1244 -41.32 -15.63 13.01
C LEU A 1244 -40.03 -15.92 13.79
N LEU A 1245 -38.94 -15.18 13.53
CA LEU A 1245 -37.66 -15.33 14.25
C LEU A 1245 -37.79 -15.02 15.75
N LYS A 1246 -38.65 -14.06 16.11
CA LYS A 1246 -39.04 -13.74 17.49
C LYS A 1246 -39.78 -14.91 18.16
N LYS A 1247 -40.71 -15.57 17.46
CA LYS A 1247 -41.38 -16.79 17.95
C LYS A 1247 -40.42 -17.96 18.14
N VAL A 1248 -39.49 -18.19 17.21
CA VAL A 1248 -38.46 -19.24 17.41
C VAL A 1248 -37.60 -18.96 18.64
N SER A 1249 -37.25 -17.69 18.86
CA SER A 1249 -36.46 -17.28 20.04
C SER A 1249 -37.23 -17.48 21.35
N ALA A 1250 -38.55 -17.23 21.35
CA ALA A 1250 -39.43 -17.56 22.49
C ALA A 1250 -39.48 -19.08 22.75
N MET A 1251 -39.72 -19.87 21.71
CA MET A 1251 -39.79 -21.33 21.76
C MET A 1251 -38.48 -21.97 22.25
N LYS A 1252 -37.31 -21.51 21.76
CA LYS A 1252 -35.99 -21.94 22.27
C LYS A 1252 -35.76 -21.50 23.72
N GLY A 1253 -36.44 -20.46 24.18
CA GLY A 1253 -36.48 -20.01 25.57
C GLY A 1253 -37.50 -20.72 26.47
N GLY A 1254 -38.25 -21.71 25.96
CA GLY A 1254 -39.26 -22.44 26.71
C GLY A 1254 -40.56 -21.64 26.95
N LYS A 1255 -40.97 -20.82 25.98
CA LYS A 1255 -42.24 -20.07 25.95
C LYS A 1255 -43.05 -20.40 24.71
#